data_AF-A0A5E6MK84-F1
#
_entry.id   AF-A0A5E6MK84-F1
#
_cell.length_a   1.000
_cell.length_b   1.000
_cell.length_c   1.000
_cell.angle_alpha   90.00
_cell.angle_beta   90.00
_cell.angle_gamma   90.00
#
_symmetry.space_group_name_H-M   'P 1'
#
loop_
_entity.id
_entity.type
_entity.pdbx_description
1 polymer ?
#
loop_
_entity_poly.entity_id
_entity_poly.type
_entity_poly.pdbx_seq_one_letter_code
_entity_poly.pdbx_strand_id
1 'polypeptide(L)'
;MSSKAVVFAYHDIGCAGIEALLDTGYEIAAVFTHADDPKENNFYGSVAQLCARNGIAVHAPEDANHPLWIERIAKLNPDYLFSFYYRNLLSEPLLATARKGAFNLHGSLLPKYRGRAPANWVLVNGETETGVTLHRMVKRADAGAILAQQKVIIERSDTGLTLHAKLRDAASNLLRDALPQLAQGKLEETAQDESRATYFGRRTAADGKLEWKKPAEELFNLVRAVTQPYPGAFCAVGEHKLIVWQAEVVKGNEGLAPGRVISVNPLRIACGVDSLVIKFGQRNDNGLYLAGPSLANELGLVDGSVLRGAESGRKPRRTRVLILGVNGFIGNHLSERLLRDDRYEVYGLDIGSDAIERLRSHPNFHYVEGDISIHTEWIEYHIKKCDVVLPLVAIATPIEYTRNPLRVFELDFEENLKLVRYCVKYNKRVIFPSTSEVYGMCQDQYFDEDTSNLVVGPVNKQRWIYSVSKQLLDRVIWAYGAKGLNFTLFRPFNWMGPRLDRLDSARIGSSRAITQLILNLVEGTPIRLFDGGEQKRCFTDIADGIEALARIIDNDNDACNGQIINIGNPENEASIRQLGEELLRQFEAHPLRANFPPFAGFRDVESKAFYGTGYQDVAHRKPSIENAKRLLNWEPTVEMSETIGNTLDFFLREAMLEIADKK
;
A
#
# COMPACT_ATOMS: atom_id res chain seq x y z
N MET A 1 -8.50 14.85 -47.16
CA MET A 1 -7.66 13.77 -46.62
C MET A 1 -8.37 13.24 -45.39
N SER A 2 -8.53 11.92 -45.26
CA SER A 2 -9.08 11.30 -44.05
C SER A 2 -8.12 11.57 -42.87
N SER A 3 -8.68 11.84 -41.69
CA SER A 3 -7.89 12.04 -40.46
C SER A 3 -7.39 10.68 -39.96
N LYS A 4 -6.09 10.57 -39.69
CA LYS A 4 -5.48 9.31 -39.26
C LYS A 4 -5.50 9.15 -37.74
N ALA A 5 -5.95 8.01 -37.25
CA ALA A 5 -6.08 7.74 -35.82
C ALA A 5 -5.36 6.47 -35.38
N VAL A 6 -4.82 6.49 -34.16
CA VAL A 6 -4.48 5.28 -33.40
C VAL A 6 -5.41 5.23 -32.18
N VAL A 7 -5.99 4.05 -31.93
CA VAL A 7 -7.07 3.89 -30.95
C VAL A 7 -6.63 2.95 -29.83
N PHE A 8 -6.92 3.34 -28.60
CA PHE A 8 -6.79 2.53 -27.40
C PHE A 8 -8.20 2.19 -26.93
N ALA A 9 -8.62 0.94 -27.07
CA ALA A 9 -10.02 0.58 -26.90
C ALA A 9 -10.21 -0.77 -26.19
N TYR A 10 -11.27 -0.86 -25.40
CA TYR A 10 -11.70 -2.11 -24.78
C TYR A 10 -13.21 -2.12 -24.55
N HIS A 11 -13.82 -3.32 -24.48
CA HIS A 11 -15.24 -3.51 -24.18
C HIS A 11 -16.19 -2.87 -25.23
N ASP A 12 -17.51 -2.88 -24.95
CA ASP A 12 -18.55 -2.30 -25.82
C ASP A 12 -18.32 -0.83 -26.18
N ILE A 13 -17.81 -0.01 -25.26
CA ILE A 13 -17.52 1.40 -25.53
C ILE A 13 -16.34 1.53 -26.51
N GLY A 14 -15.35 0.66 -26.38
CA GLY A 14 -14.28 0.52 -27.36
C GLY A 14 -14.81 0.18 -28.75
N CYS A 15 -15.71 -0.80 -28.84
CA CYS A 15 -16.35 -1.17 -30.11
C CYS A 15 -17.14 -0.01 -30.72
N ALA A 16 -18.02 0.61 -29.93
CA ALA A 16 -18.84 1.75 -30.37
C ALA A 16 -17.98 2.94 -30.82
N GLY A 17 -16.86 3.19 -30.16
CA GLY A 17 -15.93 4.25 -30.55
C GLY A 17 -15.18 3.96 -31.84
N ILE A 18 -14.76 2.71 -32.05
CA ILE A 18 -14.14 2.27 -33.32
C ILE A 18 -15.13 2.38 -34.48
N GLU A 19 -16.36 1.90 -34.31
CA GLU A 19 -17.42 2.00 -35.31
C GLU A 19 -17.73 3.47 -35.66
N ALA A 20 -17.86 4.34 -34.65
CA ALA A 20 -18.09 5.76 -34.87
C ALA A 20 -16.95 6.46 -35.63
N LEU A 21 -15.69 6.08 -35.39
CA LEU A 21 -14.55 6.58 -36.16
C LEU A 21 -14.61 6.13 -37.62
N LEU A 22 -14.92 4.85 -37.87
CA LEU A 22 -15.06 4.32 -39.22
C LEU A 22 -16.21 5.00 -39.98
N ASP A 23 -17.38 5.13 -39.35
CA ASP A 23 -18.57 5.75 -39.94
C ASP A 23 -18.35 7.23 -40.29
N THR A 24 -17.49 7.92 -39.53
CA THR A 24 -17.16 9.34 -39.75
C THR A 24 -15.94 9.53 -40.66
N GLY A 25 -15.43 8.44 -41.23
CA GLY A 25 -14.39 8.45 -42.27
C GLY A 25 -12.97 8.67 -41.77
N TYR A 26 -12.67 8.34 -40.50
CA TYR A 26 -11.30 8.29 -39.98
C TYR A 26 -10.56 7.05 -40.50
N GLU A 27 -9.27 7.20 -40.77
CA GLU A 27 -8.37 6.08 -41.08
C GLU A 27 -7.78 5.54 -39.77
N ILE A 28 -8.21 4.36 -39.34
CA ILE A 28 -7.67 3.71 -38.13
C ILE A 28 -6.40 2.92 -38.50
N ALA A 29 -5.24 3.45 -38.11
CA ALA A 29 -3.94 2.87 -38.44
C ALA A 29 -3.60 1.64 -37.59
N ALA A 30 -3.97 1.65 -36.31
CA ALA A 30 -3.81 0.54 -35.38
C ALA A 30 -4.73 0.71 -34.17
N VAL A 31 -5.09 -0.41 -33.56
CA VAL A 31 -5.84 -0.48 -32.31
C VAL A 31 -5.02 -1.20 -31.24
N PHE A 32 -4.98 -0.65 -30.04
CA PHE A 32 -4.39 -1.23 -28.84
C PHE A 32 -5.49 -1.62 -27.87
N THR A 33 -5.48 -2.86 -27.39
CA THR A 33 -6.50 -3.45 -26.53
C THR A 33 -5.88 -4.32 -25.44
N HIS A 34 -6.69 -5.05 -24.67
CA HIS A 34 -6.23 -5.96 -23.62
C HIS A 34 -6.58 -7.40 -23.97
N ALA A 35 -5.85 -8.37 -23.43
CA ALA A 35 -6.33 -9.74 -23.35
C ALA A 35 -7.45 -9.83 -22.31
N ASP A 36 -8.48 -10.65 -22.58
CA ASP A 36 -9.59 -10.84 -21.65
C ASP A 36 -9.11 -11.54 -20.37
N ASP A 37 -9.50 -11.04 -19.20
CA ASP A 37 -9.17 -11.66 -17.91
C ASP A 37 -10.09 -12.86 -17.66
N PRO A 38 -9.57 -14.08 -17.47
CA PRO A 38 -10.39 -15.27 -17.20
C PRO A 38 -11.20 -15.20 -15.90
N LYS A 39 -10.90 -14.24 -15.01
CA LYS A 39 -11.64 -14.00 -13.76
C LYS A 39 -12.80 -13.02 -13.93
N GLU A 40 -12.93 -12.36 -15.08
CA GLU A 40 -14.03 -11.46 -15.38
C GLU A 40 -15.12 -12.17 -16.22
N ASN A 41 -16.39 -11.81 -15.98
CA ASN A 41 -17.47 -12.27 -16.85
C ASN A 41 -17.39 -11.52 -18.19
N ASN A 42 -17.09 -12.23 -19.27
CA ASN A 42 -16.98 -11.66 -20.62
C ASN A 42 -18.36 -11.53 -21.27
N PHE A 43 -19.14 -10.54 -20.84
CA PHE A 43 -20.47 -10.25 -21.39
C PHE A 43 -20.45 -9.22 -22.55
N TYR A 44 -19.28 -8.72 -22.90
CA TYR A 44 -19.09 -7.54 -23.74
C TYR A 44 -18.50 -7.85 -25.10
N GLY A 45 -18.69 -6.94 -26.05
CA GLY A 45 -18.09 -7.00 -27.37
C GLY A 45 -16.57 -7.00 -27.33
N SER A 46 -15.95 -7.84 -28.16
CA SER A 46 -14.50 -7.93 -28.29
C SER A 46 -13.99 -6.95 -29.34
N VAL A 47 -13.21 -5.96 -28.90
CA VAL A 47 -12.50 -5.02 -29.77
C VAL A 47 -11.58 -5.75 -30.75
N ALA A 48 -10.86 -6.78 -30.30
CA ALA A 48 -9.99 -7.57 -31.15
C ALA A 48 -10.76 -8.27 -32.29
N GLN A 49 -11.94 -8.83 -32.00
CA GLN A 49 -12.79 -9.43 -33.03
C GLN A 49 -13.33 -8.38 -34.01
N LEU A 50 -13.74 -7.20 -33.52
CA LEU A 50 -14.19 -6.10 -34.37
C LEU A 50 -13.07 -5.64 -35.32
N CYS A 51 -11.85 -5.46 -34.81
CA CYS A 51 -10.69 -5.10 -35.63
C CYS A 51 -10.38 -6.16 -36.69
N ALA A 52 -10.39 -7.44 -36.30
CA ALA A 52 -10.14 -8.55 -37.23
C ALA A 52 -11.16 -8.59 -38.38
N ARG A 53 -12.45 -8.35 -38.09
CA ARG A 53 -13.51 -8.31 -39.11
C ARG A 53 -13.36 -7.15 -40.09
N ASN A 54 -12.83 -6.03 -39.62
CA ASN A 54 -12.63 -4.82 -40.43
C ASN A 54 -11.22 -4.72 -41.03
N GLY A 55 -10.36 -5.73 -40.85
CA GLY A 55 -8.98 -5.72 -41.36
C GLY A 55 -8.06 -4.69 -40.70
N ILE A 56 -8.36 -4.28 -39.46
CA ILE A 56 -7.58 -3.28 -38.72
C ILE A 56 -6.51 -3.99 -37.88
N ALA A 57 -5.27 -3.50 -37.92
CA ALA A 57 -4.18 -4.02 -37.10
C ALA A 57 -4.50 -3.84 -35.61
N VAL A 58 -4.40 -4.92 -34.82
CA VAL A 58 -4.69 -4.91 -33.39
C VAL A 58 -3.51 -5.47 -32.58
N HIS A 59 -3.23 -4.85 -31.44
CA HIS A 59 -2.16 -5.21 -30.52
C HIS A 59 -2.68 -5.23 -29.07
N ALA A 60 -2.12 -6.10 -28.23
CA ALA A 60 -2.43 -6.15 -26.80
C ALA A 60 -1.15 -6.29 -25.97
N PRO A 61 -0.28 -5.25 -25.94
CA PRO A 61 0.91 -5.29 -25.11
C PRO A 61 0.57 -5.15 -23.63
N GLU A 62 1.38 -5.75 -22.76
CA GLU A 62 1.24 -5.55 -21.30
C GLU A 62 1.40 -4.07 -20.93
N ASP A 63 2.35 -3.37 -21.56
CA ASP A 63 2.54 -1.93 -21.42
C ASP A 63 2.68 -1.23 -22.78
N ALA A 64 1.70 -0.38 -23.09
CA ALA A 64 1.74 0.46 -24.29
C ALA A 64 2.75 1.62 -24.19
N ASN A 65 3.19 1.96 -22.97
CA ASN A 65 4.18 3.01 -22.72
C ASN A 65 5.63 2.53 -22.91
N HIS A 66 5.83 1.25 -23.22
CA HIS A 66 7.17 0.75 -23.52
C HIS A 66 7.77 1.52 -24.71
N PRO A 67 9.06 1.94 -24.67
CA PRO A 67 9.67 2.77 -25.71
C PRO A 67 9.49 2.26 -27.15
N LEU A 68 9.55 0.94 -27.34
CA LEU A 68 9.31 0.31 -28.65
C LEU A 68 7.90 0.58 -29.21
N TRP A 69 6.87 0.61 -28.35
CA TRP A 69 5.50 0.89 -28.79
C TRP A 69 5.30 2.36 -29.09
N ILE A 70 5.88 3.25 -28.28
CA ILE A 70 5.90 4.69 -28.56
C ILE A 70 6.55 4.97 -29.92
N GLU A 71 7.71 4.37 -30.19
CA GLU A 71 8.39 4.52 -31.48
C GLU A 71 7.54 4.00 -32.66
N ARG A 72 6.92 2.82 -32.49
CA ARG A 72 6.04 2.24 -33.53
C ARG A 72 4.82 3.12 -33.79
N ILE A 73 4.17 3.64 -32.75
CA ILE A 73 3.01 4.53 -32.87
C ILE A 73 3.42 5.85 -33.53
N ALA A 74 4.56 6.43 -33.14
CA ALA A 74 5.09 7.65 -33.77
C ALA A 74 5.31 7.47 -35.28
N LYS A 75 5.81 6.30 -35.71
CA LYS A 75 5.99 5.97 -37.15
C LYS A 75 4.67 5.85 -37.92
N LEU A 76 3.55 5.57 -37.24
CA LEU A 76 2.22 5.59 -37.89
C LEU A 76 1.77 7.02 -38.25
N ASN A 77 2.41 8.04 -37.65
CA ASN A 77 2.14 9.46 -37.84
C ASN A 77 0.65 9.83 -37.64
N PRO A 78 0.05 9.50 -36.47
CA PRO A 78 -1.36 9.76 -36.22
C PRO A 78 -1.65 11.26 -36.11
N ASP A 79 -2.78 11.69 -36.68
CA ASP A 79 -3.35 13.00 -36.36
C ASP A 79 -3.92 12.99 -34.95
N TYR A 80 -4.59 11.90 -34.57
CA TYR A 80 -5.32 11.77 -33.32
C TYR A 80 -4.99 10.48 -32.59
N LEU A 81 -4.96 10.56 -31.26
CA LEU A 81 -5.13 9.38 -30.40
C LEU A 81 -6.51 9.40 -29.79
N PHE A 82 -7.17 8.24 -29.75
CA PHE A 82 -8.43 8.08 -29.04
C PHE A 82 -8.31 6.99 -27.98
N SER A 83 -8.82 7.26 -26.78
CA SER A 83 -8.99 6.29 -25.70
C SER A 83 -10.47 6.07 -25.45
N PHE A 84 -10.92 4.84 -25.63
CA PHE A 84 -12.29 4.39 -25.42
C PHE A 84 -12.27 3.23 -24.42
N TYR A 85 -12.37 3.56 -23.13
CA TYR A 85 -12.38 2.58 -22.02
C TYR A 85 -11.10 1.74 -21.91
N TYR A 86 -9.98 2.25 -22.42
CA TYR A 86 -8.69 1.59 -22.22
C TYR A 86 -8.29 1.61 -20.73
N ARG A 87 -7.83 0.47 -20.22
CA ARG A 87 -7.64 0.26 -18.77
C ARG A 87 -6.33 0.82 -18.22
N ASN A 88 -5.27 0.90 -19.04
CA ASN A 88 -3.94 1.30 -18.60
C ASN A 88 -3.74 2.80 -18.88
N LEU A 89 -3.02 3.49 -17.99
CA LEU A 89 -2.70 4.90 -18.18
C LEU A 89 -1.75 5.09 -19.36
N LEU A 90 -2.00 6.11 -20.17
CA LEU A 90 -1.16 6.48 -21.30
C LEU A 90 -0.22 7.63 -20.90
N SER A 91 1.08 7.43 -21.10
CA SER A 91 2.15 8.36 -20.72
C SER A 91 2.21 9.58 -21.62
N GLU A 92 2.74 10.70 -21.12
CA GLU A 92 2.92 11.93 -21.90
C GLU A 92 3.72 11.73 -23.20
N PRO A 93 4.84 10.96 -23.21
CA PRO A 93 5.56 10.66 -24.46
C PRO A 93 4.70 9.96 -25.51
N LEU A 94 3.80 9.07 -25.08
CA LEU A 94 2.87 8.40 -25.97
C LEU A 94 1.79 9.38 -26.48
N LEU A 95 1.20 10.18 -25.58
CA LEU A 95 0.18 11.18 -25.95
C LEU A 95 0.72 12.21 -26.95
N ALA A 96 2.00 12.59 -26.83
CA ALA A 96 2.68 13.54 -27.71
C ALA A 96 2.90 13.02 -29.14
N THR A 97 2.66 11.74 -29.42
CA THR A 97 2.79 11.18 -30.78
C THR A 97 1.68 11.64 -31.72
N ALA A 98 0.53 12.10 -31.21
CA ALA A 98 -0.54 12.65 -32.04
C ALA A 98 -0.36 14.13 -32.35
N ARG A 99 -0.45 14.48 -33.63
CA ARG A 99 -0.22 15.86 -34.11
C ARG A 99 -1.32 16.85 -33.72
N LYS A 100 -2.57 16.41 -33.62
CA LYS A 100 -3.74 17.24 -33.31
C LYS A 100 -4.30 16.97 -31.90
N GLY A 101 -3.78 15.97 -31.21
CA GLY A 101 -4.08 15.70 -29.81
C GLY A 101 -4.64 14.32 -29.53
N ALA A 102 -4.84 14.07 -28.25
CA ALA A 102 -5.27 12.79 -27.71
C ALA A 102 -6.55 13.01 -26.88
N PHE A 103 -7.59 12.22 -27.15
CA PHE A 103 -8.92 12.38 -26.56
C PHE A 103 -9.40 11.09 -25.91
N ASN A 104 -10.10 11.21 -24.79
CA ASN A 104 -10.68 10.09 -24.06
C ASN A 104 -12.19 10.24 -23.95
N LEU A 105 -12.90 9.13 -24.11
CA LEU A 105 -14.33 9.03 -23.84
C LEU A 105 -14.54 8.43 -22.45
N HIS A 106 -15.06 9.24 -21.54
CA HIS A 106 -15.31 8.85 -20.15
C HIS A 106 -16.81 8.68 -19.87
N GLY A 107 -17.15 7.69 -19.05
CA GLY A 107 -18.53 7.29 -18.73
C GLY A 107 -19.21 8.08 -17.60
N SER A 108 -18.94 9.39 -17.49
CA SER A 108 -19.65 10.25 -16.54
C SER A 108 -19.84 11.68 -17.07
N LEU A 109 -20.59 12.49 -16.31
CA LEU A 109 -20.64 13.95 -16.47
C LEU A 109 -19.44 14.60 -15.76
N LEU A 110 -18.29 14.65 -16.42
CA LEU A 110 -17.11 15.34 -15.91
C LEU A 110 -17.43 16.82 -15.58
N PRO A 111 -16.88 17.37 -14.48
CA PRO A 111 -15.78 16.82 -13.67
C PRO A 111 -16.20 15.81 -12.58
N LYS A 112 -17.49 15.47 -12.44
CA LYS A 112 -17.93 14.48 -11.46
C LYS A 112 -17.60 13.06 -11.91
N TYR A 113 -17.32 12.18 -10.94
CA TYR A 113 -17.05 10.76 -11.15
C TYR A 113 -15.87 10.50 -12.11
N ARG A 114 -14.77 11.25 -11.97
CA ARG A 114 -13.45 10.89 -12.52
C ARG A 114 -13.00 9.54 -11.93
N GLY A 115 -12.04 8.89 -12.58
CA GLY A 115 -11.47 7.64 -12.12
C GLY A 115 -12.14 6.42 -12.75
N ARG A 116 -12.43 5.38 -11.96
CA ARG A 116 -12.76 4.05 -12.47
C ARG A 116 -14.16 3.60 -12.07
N ALA A 117 -14.77 2.76 -12.90
CA ALA A 117 -16.12 2.20 -12.71
C ALA A 117 -17.25 3.24 -12.49
N PRO A 118 -17.29 4.36 -13.25
CA PRO A 118 -18.25 5.43 -12.99
C PRO A 118 -19.72 4.97 -13.10
N ALA A 119 -20.04 4.07 -14.05
CA ALA A 119 -21.38 3.53 -14.24
C ALA A 119 -21.91 2.81 -12.98
N ASN A 120 -21.05 2.07 -12.27
CA ASN A 120 -21.44 1.42 -11.02
C ASN A 120 -21.55 2.44 -9.89
N TRP A 121 -20.61 3.39 -9.79
CA TRP A 121 -20.59 4.38 -8.72
C TRP A 121 -21.81 5.29 -8.71
N VAL A 122 -22.27 5.75 -9.87
CA VAL A 122 -23.49 6.59 -9.94
C VAL A 122 -24.73 5.83 -9.47
N LEU A 123 -24.81 4.51 -9.72
CA LEU A 123 -25.89 3.67 -9.20
C LEU A 123 -25.79 3.46 -7.69
N VAL A 124 -24.59 3.18 -7.19
CA VAL A 124 -24.32 3.01 -5.74
C VAL A 124 -24.71 4.27 -4.97
N ASN A 125 -24.37 5.44 -5.50
CA ASN A 125 -24.65 6.72 -4.86
C ASN A 125 -26.09 7.22 -5.09
N GLY A 126 -26.90 6.47 -5.84
CA GLY A 126 -28.31 6.82 -6.04
C GLY A 126 -28.54 8.02 -6.95
N GLU A 127 -27.61 8.32 -7.85
CA GLU A 127 -27.74 9.43 -8.81
C GLU A 127 -28.95 9.21 -9.73
N THR A 128 -29.58 10.31 -10.12
CA THR A 128 -30.71 10.33 -11.08
C THR A 128 -30.26 10.62 -12.50
N GLU A 129 -29.01 11.03 -12.68
CA GLU A 129 -28.42 11.35 -13.96
C GLU A 129 -26.92 11.05 -13.99
N THR A 130 -26.44 10.70 -15.17
CA THR A 130 -25.02 10.56 -15.51
C THR A 130 -24.84 10.98 -16.96
N GLY A 131 -23.78 10.55 -17.63
CA GLY A 131 -23.55 10.85 -19.02
C GLY A 131 -22.24 10.29 -19.54
N VAL A 132 -21.90 10.73 -20.73
CA VAL A 132 -20.62 10.46 -21.38
C VAL A 132 -19.94 11.78 -21.71
N THR A 133 -18.62 11.83 -21.60
CA THR A 133 -17.83 13.02 -21.88
C THR A 133 -16.64 12.67 -22.78
N LEU A 134 -16.50 13.37 -23.90
CA LEU A 134 -15.27 13.39 -24.69
C LEU A 134 -14.40 14.55 -24.21
N HIS A 135 -13.19 14.26 -23.76
CA HIS A 135 -12.26 15.26 -23.22
C HIS A 135 -10.84 15.04 -23.71
N ARG A 136 -10.01 16.08 -23.66
CA ARG A 136 -8.57 16.00 -23.95
C ARG A 136 -7.84 15.21 -22.87
N MET A 137 -6.89 14.36 -23.26
CA MET A 137 -6.01 13.66 -22.33
C MET A 137 -4.84 14.56 -21.91
N VAL A 138 -4.56 14.58 -20.61
CA VAL A 138 -3.45 15.29 -19.96
C VAL A 138 -2.82 14.37 -18.92
N LYS A 139 -1.70 14.76 -18.31
CA LYS A 139 -0.99 13.97 -17.28
C LYS A 139 -1.89 13.42 -16.18
N ARG A 140 -2.85 14.23 -15.73
CA ARG A 140 -3.81 13.86 -14.70
C ARG A 140 -5.03 13.19 -15.33
N ALA A 141 -5.35 11.98 -14.87
CA ALA A 141 -6.48 11.19 -15.37
C ALA A 141 -7.80 11.98 -15.33
N ASP A 142 -8.57 11.88 -16.43
CA ASP A 142 -9.91 12.45 -16.60
C ASP A 142 -10.05 13.96 -16.33
N ALA A 143 -8.96 14.71 -16.41
CA ALA A 143 -8.91 16.11 -15.96
C ALA A 143 -8.71 17.15 -17.08
N GLY A 144 -8.51 16.72 -18.32
CA GLY A 144 -8.32 17.66 -19.43
C GLY A 144 -9.63 18.32 -19.86
N ALA A 145 -9.53 19.34 -20.73
CA ALA A 145 -10.67 20.12 -21.19
C ALA A 145 -11.74 19.24 -21.88
N ILE A 146 -13.00 19.55 -21.63
CA ILE A 146 -14.17 18.89 -22.20
C ILE A 146 -14.42 19.45 -23.60
N LEU A 147 -14.69 18.55 -24.55
CA LEU A 147 -15.06 18.90 -25.93
C LEU A 147 -16.55 18.69 -26.20
N ALA A 148 -17.10 17.61 -25.67
CA ALA A 148 -18.50 17.27 -25.81
C ALA A 148 -18.96 16.45 -24.60
N GLN A 149 -20.23 16.62 -24.22
CA GLN A 149 -20.84 15.90 -23.11
C GLN A 149 -22.31 15.63 -23.42
N GLN A 150 -22.79 14.43 -23.09
CA GLN A 150 -24.18 14.04 -23.27
C GLN A 150 -24.73 13.43 -21.99
N LYS A 151 -25.85 13.97 -21.51
CA LYS A 151 -26.56 13.50 -20.31
C LYS A 151 -27.38 12.25 -20.60
N VAL A 152 -27.44 11.36 -19.61
CA VAL A 152 -28.24 10.14 -19.56
C VAL A 152 -29.04 10.13 -18.25
N ILE A 153 -30.35 9.91 -18.35
CA ILE A 153 -31.23 9.76 -17.19
C ILE A 153 -31.12 8.33 -16.64
N ILE A 154 -30.96 8.24 -15.32
CA ILE A 154 -30.92 6.98 -14.57
C ILE A 154 -32.31 6.74 -13.99
N GLU A 155 -32.97 5.71 -14.51
CA GLU A 155 -34.27 5.27 -14.00
C GLU A 155 -34.10 4.46 -12.71
N ARG A 156 -35.15 4.40 -11.89
CA ARG A 156 -35.12 3.56 -10.67
C ARG A 156 -34.83 2.10 -10.99
N SER A 157 -35.36 1.61 -12.11
CA SER A 157 -35.19 0.24 -12.59
C SER A 157 -33.85 -0.02 -13.28
N ASP A 158 -33.01 0.99 -13.50
CA ASP A 158 -31.72 0.78 -14.13
C ASP A 158 -30.78 -0.06 -13.25
N THR A 159 -30.10 -0.98 -13.90
CA THR A 159 -29.04 -1.83 -13.33
C THR A 159 -27.71 -1.45 -13.97
N GLY A 160 -26.61 -1.98 -13.43
CA GLY A 160 -25.29 -1.80 -14.03
C GLY A 160 -25.25 -2.16 -15.51
N LEU A 161 -26.00 -3.20 -15.95
CA LEU A 161 -26.07 -3.61 -17.35
C LEU A 161 -26.92 -2.66 -18.20
N THR A 162 -28.11 -2.28 -17.74
CA THR A 162 -29.01 -1.41 -18.54
C THR A 162 -28.46 0.01 -18.64
N LEU A 163 -27.86 0.53 -17.57
CA LEU A 163 -27.20 1.83 -17.60
C LEU A 163 -25.97 1.81 -18.53
N HIS A 164 -25.20 0.73 -18.51
CA HIS A 164 -24.08 0.56 -19.45
C HIS A 164 -24.54 0.60 -20.91
N ALA A 165 -25.67 -0.04 -21.25
CA ALA A 165 -26.26 0.04 -22.58
C ALA A 165 -26.69 1.48 -22.94
N LYS A 166 -27.33 2.21 -22.02
CA LYS A 166 -27.69 3.62 -22.23
C LYS A 166 -26.45 4.50 -22.45
N LEU A 167 -25.39 4.27 -21.68
CA LEU A 167 -24.12 4.98 -21.83
C LEU A 167 -23.44 4.69 -23.16
N ARG A 168 -23.49 3.44 -23.64
CA ARG A 168 -23.01 3.07 -24.98
C ARG A 168 -23.77 3.81 -26.07
N ASP A 169 -25.10 3.84 -26.00
CA ASP A 169 -25.91 4.52 -27.01
C ASP A 169 -25.66 6.03 -26.99
N ALA A 170 -25.52 6.63 -25.80
CA ALA A 170 -25.12 8.02 -25.65
C ALA A 170 -23.71 8.30 -26.17
N ALA A 171 -22.75 7.40 -25.94
CA ALA A 171 -21.39 7.48 -26.49
C ALA A 171 -21.41 7.48 -28.02
N SER A 172 -22.13 6.55 -28.64
CA SER A 172 -22.26 6.49 -30.09
C SER A 172 -22.86 7.78 -30.67
N ASN A 173 -23.90 8.34 -30.03
CA ASN A 173 -24.53 9.58 -30.47
C ASN A 173 -23.59 10.78 -30.31
N LEU A 174 -22.97 10.93 -29.15
CA LEU A 174 -21.98 11.99 -28.90
C LEU A 174 -20.84 11.94 -29.91
N LEU A 175 -20.27 10.76 -30.18
CA LEU A 175 -19.17 10.62 -31.11
C LEU A 175 -19.59 10.89 -32.57
N ARG A 176 -20.78 10.44 -32.98
CA ARG A 176 -21.33 10.73 -34.31
C ARG A 176 -21.39 12.22 -34.60
N ASP A 177 -21.76 13.02 -33.61
CA ASP A 177 -21.89 14.48 -33.75
C ASP A 177 -20.54 15.20 -33.55
N ALA A 178 -19.72 14.74 -32.62
CA ALA A 178 -18.46 15.40 -32.24
C ALA A 178 -17.32 15.12 -33.21
N LEU A 179 -17.14 13.87 -33.68
CA LEU A 179 -15.98 13.47 -34.50
C LEU A 179 -15.88 14.27 -35.83
N PRO A 180 -16.96 14.52 -36.60
CA PRO A 180 -16.88 15.34 -37.80
C PRO A 180 -16.44 16.79 -37.51
N GLN A 181 -16.90 17.36 -36.40
CA GLN A 181 -16.53 18.70 -35.95
C GLN A 181 -15.08 18.75 -35.46
N LEU A 182 -14.63 17.70 -34.78
CA LEU A 182 -13.25 17.55 -34.33
C LEU A 182 -12.27 17.49 -35.50
N ALA A 183 -12.59 16.72 -36.55
CA ALA A 183 -11.79 16.63 -37.76
C ALA A 183 -11.64 17.99 -38.48
N GLN A 184 -12.67 18.85 -38.38
CA GLN A 184 -12.70 20.20 -38.94
C GLN A 184 -12.10 21.26 -38.02
N GLY A 185 -11.70 20.91 -36.79
CA GLY A 185 -11.18 21.86 -35.79
C GLY A 185 -12.23 22.83 -35.26
N LYS A 186 -13.51 22.43 -35.23
CA LYS A 186 -14.66 23.27 -34.82
C LYS A 186 -15.14 23.06 -33.39
N LEU A 187 -14.65 22.04 -32.67
CA LEU A 187 -15.02 21.83 -31.28
C LEU A 187 -14.23 22.76 -30.36
N GLU A 188 -14.95 23.48 -29.50
CA GLU A 188 -14.36 24.28 -28.44
C GLU A 188 -13.93 23.40 -27.26
N GLU A 189 -12.85 23.81 -26.59
CA GLU A 189 -12.34 23.12 -25.41
C GLU A 189 -12.67 23.93 -24.16
N THR A 190 -13.47 23.34 -23.27
CA THR A 190 -13.85 23.97 -22.00
C THR A 190 -13.06 23.34 -20.85
N ALA A 191 -12.29 24.14 -20.12
CA ALA A 191 -11.58 23.66 -18.93
C ALA A 191 -12.57 23.13 -17.86
N GLN A 192 -12.20 22.03 -17.20
CA GLN A 192 -13.02 21.49 -16.12
C GLN A 192 -12.93 22.37 -14.86
N ASP A 193 -14.05 22.52 -14.15
CA ASP A 193 -14.08 23.17 -12.83
C ASP A 193 -13.60 22.20 -11.75
N GLU A 194 -12.37 22.40 -11.29
CA GLU A 194 -11.72 21.53 -10.29
C GLU A 194 -12.43 21.53 -8.94
N SER A 195 -13.12 22.59 -8.57
CA SER A 195 -13.85 22.66 -7.29
C SER A 195 -15.04 21.70 -7.23
N ARG A 196 -15.50 21.22 -8.38
CA ARG A 196 -16.64 20.31 -8.55
C ARG A 196 -16.22 18.89 -8.88
N ALA A 197 -14.92 18.62 -8.97
CA ALA A 197 -14.41 17.32 -9.34
C ALA A 197 -14.59 16.30 -8.22
N THR A 198 -15.03 15.10 -8.58
CA THR A 198 -15.06 13.95 -7.66
C THR A 198 -14.34 12.77 -8.31
N TYR A 199 -13.65 11.97 -7.51
CA TYR A 199 -12.83 10.85 -7.98
C TYR A 199 -13.21 9.57 -7.24
N PHE A 200 -13.35 8.48 -7.99
CA PHE A 200 -13.61 7.15 -7.42
C PHE A 200 -12.64 6.10 -7.99
N GLY A 201 -12.18 5.22 -7.10
CA GLY A 201 -11.25 4.14 -7.43
C GLY A 201 -11.91 2.92 -8.08
N ARG A 202 -11.08 1.90 -8.35
CA ARG A 202 -11.54 0.58 -8.80
C ARG A 202 -12.41 -0.07 -7.71
N ARG A 203 -13.51 -0.70 -8.13
CA ARG A 203 -14.31 -1.58 -7.25
C ARG A 203 -13.84 -3.03 -7.35
N THR A 204 -13.98 -3.75 -6.25
CA THR A 204 -13.74 -5.18 -6.09
C THR A 204 -15.05 -5.89 -5.73
N ALA A 205 -15.06 -7.23 -5.78
CA ALA A 205 -16.21 -8.00 -5.34
C ALA A 205 -16.55 -7.74 -3.85
N ALA A 206 -15.54 -7.47 -3.01
CA ALA A 206 -15.73 -7.19 -1.58
C ALA A 206 -16.58 -5.93 -1.32
N ASP A 207 -16.53 -4.95 -2.22
CA ASP A 207 -17.35 -3.73 -2.16
C ASP A 207 -18.85 -4.00 -2.40
N GLY A 208 -19.23 -5.22 -2.77
CA GLY A 208 -20.62 -5.68 -2.88
C GLY A 208 -21.25 -6.11 -1.54
N LYS A 209 -20.53 -6.00 -0.42
CA LYS A 209 -21.05 -6.44 0.89
C LYS A 209 -22.21 -5.58 1.37
N LEU A 210 -23.35 -6.22 1.65
CA LEU A 210 -24.53 -5.59 2.23
C LEU A 210 -24.35 -5.39 3.72
N GLU A 211 -24.32 -4.14 4.14
CA GLU A 211 -24.29 -3.72 5.54
C GLU A 211 -25.69 -3.32 5.98
N TRP A 212 -26.42 -4.24 6.60
CA TRP A 212 -27.84 -4.04 6.95
C TRP A 212 -28.14 -2.81 7.82
N LYS A 213 -27.13 -2.25 8.51
CA LYS A 213 -27.27 -0.99 9.26
C LYS A 213 -27.49 0.24 8.37
N LYS A 214 -27.19 0.17 7.08
CA LYS A 214 -27.44 1.26 6.11
C LYS A 214 -28.92 1.34 5.75
N PRO A 215 -29.41 2.49 5.25
CA PRO A 215 -30.76 2.63 4.71
C PRO A 215 -31.06 1.61 3.60
N ALA A 216 -32.31 1.13 3.53
CA ALA A 216 -32.72 0.17 2.50
C ALA A 216 -32.50 0.69 1.07
N GLU A 217 -32.61 2.00 0.85
CA GLU A 217 -32.37 2.64 -0.44
C GLU A 217 -30.89 2.52 -0.89
N GLU A 218 -29.94 2.68 0.03
CA GLU A 218 -28.50 2.49 -0.27
C GLU A 218 -28.19 1.03 -0.62
N LEU A 219 -28.80 0.09 0.09
CA LEU A 219 -28.62 -1.34 -0.17
C LEU A 219 -29.26 -1.75 -1.50
N PHE A 220 -30.44 -1.22 -1.81
CA PHE A 220 -31.09 -1.38 -3.12
C PHE A 220 -30.21 -0.83 -4.25
N ASN A 221 -29.64 0.36 -4.06
CA ASN A 221 -28.71 0.99 -4.99
C ASN A 221 -27.46 0.15 -5.23
N LEU A 222 -26.89 -0.45 -4.19
CA LEU A 222 -25.79 -1.39 -4.32
C LEU A 222 -26.21 -2.64 -5.12
N VAL A 223 -27.36 -3.24 -4.80
CA VAL A 223 -27.88 -4.43 -5.52
C VAL A 223 -27.99 -4.13 -7.01
N ARG A 224 -28.65 -3.03 -7.43
CA ARG A 224 -28.79 -2.70 -8.85
C ARG A 224 -27.46 -2.33 -9.52
N ALA A 225 -26.52 -1.74 -8.77
CA ALA A 225 -25.21 -1.36 -9.29
C ALA A 225 -24.30 -2.55 -9.64
N VAL A 226 -24.41 -3.65 -8.88
CA VAL A 226 -23.52 -4.82 -9.02
C VAL A 226 -24.27 -6.12 -9.28
N THR A 227 -25.53 -6.07 -9.70
CA THR A 227 -26.25 -7.24 -10.20
C THR A 227 -25.64 -7.78 -11.50
N GLN A 228 -26.18 -8.86 -12.04
CA GLN A 228 -25.67 -9.50 -13.25
C GLN A 228 -25.43 -8.49 -14.38
N PRO A 229 -24.28 -8.57 -15.08
CA PRO A 229 -23.27 -9.64 -15.05
C PRO A 229 -22.13 -9.45 -14.02
N TYR A 230 -22.24 -8.44 -13.13
CA TYR A 230 -21.26 -8.18 -12.07
C TYR A 230 -21.34 -9.22 -10.92
N PRO A 231 -20.41 -9.23 -9.95
CA PRO A 231 -20.33 -10.28 -8.91
C PRO A 231 -21.52 -10.40 -7.94
N GLY A 232 -22.48 -9.48 -7.95
CA GLY A 232 -23.63 -9.48 -7.05
C GLY A 232 -23.35 -8.83 -5.70
N ALA A 233 -24.40 -8.21 -5.12
CA ALA A 233 -24.34 -7.74 -3.75
C ALA A 233 -24.56 -8.92 -2.80
N PHE A 234 -23.86 -8.99 -1.67
CA PHE A 234 -23.87 -10.20 -0.85
C PHE A 234 -23.81 -9.94 0.65
N CYS A 235 -24.28 -10.90 1.44
CA CYS A 235 -24.05 -10.95 2.87
C CYS A 235 -23.77 -12.38 3.34
N ALA A 236 -23.34 -12.54 4.59
CA ALA A 236 -23.12 -13.84 5.20
C ALA A 236 -24.37 -14.29 5.99
N VAL A 237 -24.72 -15.57 5.87
CA VAL A 237 -25.80 -16.24 6.58
C VAL A 237 -25.25 -17.56 7.13
N GLY A 238 -24.86 -17.55 8.41
CA GLY A 238 -24.07 -18.65 8.98
C GLY A 238 -22.75 -18.82 8.24
N GLU A 239 -22.49 -20.03 7.75
CA GLU A 239 -21.31 -20.36 6.93
C GLU A 239 -21.53 -20.11 5.43
N HIS A 240 -22.73 -19.70 5.03
CA HIS A 240 -23.10 -19.50 3.63
C HIS A 240 -23.02 -18.03 3.22
N LYS A 241 -22.77 -17.79 1.94
CA LYS A 241 -22.89 -16.49 1.29
C LYS A 241 -24.27 -16.39 0.64
N LEU A 242 -25.05 -15.37 0.97
CA LEU A 242 -26.27 -15.00 0.26
C LEU A 242 -25.92 -13.91 -0.75
N ILE A 243 -26.18 -14.15 -2.03
CA ILE A 243 -26.03 -13.15 -3.09
C ILE A 243 -27.42 -12.68 -3.50
N VAL A 244 -27.61 -11.36 -3.55
CA VAL A 244 -28.88 -10.69 -3.87
C VAL A 244 -28.76 -10.10 -5.27
N TRP A 245 -29.60 -10.59 -6.19
CA TRP A 245 -29.59 -10.16 -7.59
C TRP A 245 -30.68 -9.12 -7.89
N GLN A 246 -31.80 -9.18 -7.17
CA GLN A 246 -32.87 -8.20 -7.30
C GLN A 246 -33.54 -7.97 -5.95
N ALA A 247 -33.83 -6.70 -5.67
CA ALA A 247 -34.45 -6.28 -4.43
C ALA A 247 -35.45 -5.14 -4.65
N GLU A 248 -36.26 -4.87 -3.64
CA GLU A 248 -37.23 -3.78 -3.59
C GLU A 248 -37.23 -3.14 -2.20
N VAL A 249 -37.37 -1.82 -2.13
CA VAL A 249 -37.45 -1.07 -0.86
C VAL A 249 -38.90 -1.01 -0.40
N VAL A 250 -39.14 -1.34 0.87
CA VAL A 250 -40.46 -1.30 1.51
C VAL A 250 -40.37 -0.52 2.81
N LYS A 251 -41.31 0.41 3.02
CA LYS A 251 -41.33 1.29 4.19
C LYS A 251 -41.49 0.52 5.50
N GLY A 252 -40.75 0.95 6.52
CA GLY A 252 -40.84 0.44 7.89
C GLY A 252 -40.09 -0.86 8.15
N ASN A 253 -39.68 -1.03 9.41
CA ASN A 253 -38.95 -2.18 9.93
C ASN A 253 -39.76 -3.08 10.87
N GLU A 254 -41.02 -2.74 11.13
CA GLU A 254 -41.90 -3.48 12.05
C GLU A 254 -41.30 -3.64 13.47
N GLY A 255 -40.51 -2.66 13.90
CA GLY A 255 -39.85 -2.67 15.21
C GLY A 255 -38.63 -3.60 15.30
N LEU A 256 -38.24 -4.28 14.22
CA LEU A 256 -37.07 -5.15 14.20
C LEU A 256 -35.77 -4.38 13.99
N ALA A 257 -34.70 -4.88 14.62
CA ALA A 257 -33.36 -4.34 14.44
C ALA A 257 -32.79 -4.67 13.05
N PRO A 258 -31.89 -3.83 12.50
CA PRO A 258 -31.28 -4.05 11.20
C PRO A 258 -30.61 -5.43 11.06
N GLY A 259 -30.80 -6.07 9.92
CA GLY A 259 -30.31 -7.41 9.59
C GLY A 259 -31.21 -8.55 10.07
N ARG A 260 -32.37 -8.25 10.66
CA ARG A 260 -33.37 -9.27 10.99
C ARG A 260 -34.31 -9.55 9.82
N VAL A 261 -34.66 -10.81 9.62
CA VAL A 261 -35.72 -11.25 8.71
C VAL A 261 -37.07 -10.84 9.32
N ILE A 262 -37.78 -9.94 8.63
CA ILE A 262 -39.16 -9.53 8.97
C ILE A 262 -40.14 -10.64 8.59
N SER A 263 -40.03 -11.13 7.35
CA SER A 263 -40.83 -12.23 6.84
C SER A 263 -40.00 -13.07 5.86
N VAL A 264 -40.27 -14.37 5.76
CA VAL A 264 -39.69 -15.24 4.73
C VAL A 264 -40.51 -15.30 3.44
N ASN A 265 -41.77 -14.87 3.47
CA ASN A 265 -42.62 -14.79 2.29
C ASN A 265 -43.46 -13.49 2.25
N PRO A 266 -43.02 -12.45 1.51
CA PRO A 266 -41.76 -12.38 0.76
C PRO A 266 -40.55 -12.34 1.70
N LEU A 267 -39.35 -12.71 1.22
CA LEU A 267 -38.12 -12.59 1.99
C LEU A 267 -37.77 -11.11 2.19
N ARG A 268 -38.06 -10.59 3.39
CA ARG A 268 -37.96 -9.17 3.74
C ARG A 268 -37.03 -8.99 4.92
N ILE A 269 -36.04 -8.11 4.79
CA ILE A 269 -34.99 -7.87 5.79
C ILE A 269 -35.11 -6.44 6.30
N ALA A 270 -35.06 -6.26 7.62
CA ALA A 270 -35.00 -4.95 8.25
C ALA A 270 -33.64 -4.28 7.97
N CYS A 271 -33.65 -3.01 7.60
CA CYS A 271 -32.44 -2.22 7.35
C CYS A 271 -32.28 -1.12 8.41
N GLY A 272 -31.29 -0.23 8.29
CA GLY A 272 -31.13 0.92 9.19
C GLY A 272 -32.35 1.84 9.18
N VAL A 273 -32.88 2.08 7.97
CA VAL A 273 -34.13 2.78 7.70
C VAL A 273 -34.86 1.96 6.64
N ASP A 274 -36.17 1.76 6.84
CA ASP A 274 -37.00 0.92 5.98
C ASP A 274 -36.44 -0.51 5.83
N SER A 275 -37.01 -1.29 4.94
CA SER A 275 -36.68 -2.70 4.77
C SER A 275 -36.44 -3.05 3.31
N LEU A 276 -35.70 -4.12 3.07
CA LEU A 276 -35.35 -4.61 1.74
C LEU A 276 -36.01 -5.97 1.50
N VAL A 277 -36.86 -6.06 0.48
CA VAL A 277 -37.42 -7.32 -0.01
C VAL A 277 -36.50 -7.91 -1.05
N ILE A 278 -35.97 -9.11 -0.80
CA ILE A 278 -35.15 -9.87 -1.75
C ILE A 278 -36.10 -10.60 -2.70
N LYS A 279 -36.11 -10.17 -3.97
CA LYS A 279 -36.96 -10.77 -5.02
C LYS A 279 -36.38 -12.10 -5.48
N PHE A 280 -35.09 -12.13 -5.82
CA PHE A 280 -34.35 -13.36 -6.09
C PHE A 280 -32.85 -13.19 -5.82
N GLY A 281 -32.19 -14.33 -5.62
CA GLY A 281 -30.78 -14.42 -5.24
C GLY A 281 -30.25 -15.83 -5.44
N GLN A 282 -29.09 -16.12 -4.87
CA GLN A 282 -28.50 -17.47 -4.85
C GLN A 282 -27.70 -17.71 -3.56
N ARG A 283 -27.57 -18.97 -3.18
CA ARG A 283 -26.70 -19.42 -2.09
C ARG A 283 -25.32 -19.78 -2.62
N ASN A 284 -24.28 -19.10 -2.14
CA ASN A 284 -22.89 -19.20 -2.61
C ASN A 284 -22.74 -18.87 -4.10
N ASP A 285 -21.50 -18.88 -4.61
CA ASP A 285 -21.23 -18.48 -5.99
C ASP A 285 -21.75 -19.51 -7.03
N ASN A 286 -21.92 -20.77 -6.63
CA ASN A 286 -22.35 -21.89 -7.50
C ASN A 286 -23.77 -22.40 -7.19
N GLY A 287 -24.57 -21.66 -6.42
CA GLY A 287 -25.93 -22.06 -6.07
C GLY A 287 -26.96 -21.85 -7.18
N LEU A 288 -28.17 -22.37 -6.95
CA LEU A 288 -29.30 -22.11 -7.84
C LEU A 288 -29.82 -20.67 -7.67
N TYR A 289 -30.32 -20.11 -8.77
CA TYR A 289 -31.08 -18.87 -8.75
C TYR A 289 -32.48 -19.16 -8.20
N LEU A 290 -32.81 -18.58 -7.06
CA LEU A 290 -34.07 -18.83 -6.36
C LEU A 290 -34.80 -17.52 -6.05
N ALA A 291 -36.12 -17.57 -6.15
CA ALA A 291 -36.99 -16.51 -5.62
C ALA A 291 -36.83 -16.40 -4.10
N GLY A 292 -37.09 -15.22 -3.55
CA GLY A 292 -36.91 -14.89 -2.12
C GLY A 292 -37.38 -15.99 -1.15
N PRO A 293 -38.63 -16.47 -1.22
CA PRO A 293 -39.13 -17.50 -0.31
C PRO A 293 -38.38 -18.84 -0.41
N SER A 294 -38.07 -19.29 -1.64
CA SER A 294 -37.30 -20.52 -1.85
C SER A 294 -35.86 -20.37 -1.37
N LEU A 295 -35.27 -19.18 -1.54
CA LEU A 295 -33.94 -18.86 -1.06
C LEU A 295 -33.88 -18.81 0.47
N ALA A 296 -34.93 -18.29 1.12
CA ALA A 296 -35.08 -18.31 2.56
C ALA A 296 -35.10 -19.75 3.08
N ASN A 297 -35.88 -20.63 2.44
CA ASN A 297 -35.93 -22.06 2.76
C ASN A 297 -34.56 -22.74 2.55
N GLU A 298 -33.87 -22.47 1.43
CA GLU A 298 -32.54 -23.07 1.16
C GLU A 298 -31.47 -22.64 2.17
N LEU A 299 -31.57 -21.42 2.69
CA LEU A 299 -30.69 -20.87 3.73
C LEU A 299 -31.15 -21.21 5.16
N GLY A 300 -32.28 -21.90 5.32
CA GLY A 300 -32.84 -22.24 6.63
C GLY A 300 -33.30 -21.02 7.44
N LEU A 301 -33.72 -19.94 6.77
CA LEU A 301 -34.20 -18.72 7.40
C LEU A 301 -35.66 -18.89 7.87
N VAL A 302 -35.95 -18.31 9.02
CA VAL A 302 -37.31 -18.12 9.58
C VAL A 302 -37.52 -16.66 9.97
N ASP A 303 -38.77 -16.26 10.19
CA ASP A 303 -39.09 -14.92 10.71
C ASP A 303 -38.33 -14.65 12.02
N GLY A 304 -37.73 -13.47 12.14
CA GLY A 304 -36.87 -13.09 13.26
C GLY A 304 -35.41 -13.55 13.18
N SER A 305 -35.05 -14.38 12.19
CA SER A 305 -33.65 -14.78 11.93
C SER A 305 -32.75 -13.57 11.76
N VAL A 306 -31.49 -13.68 12.14
CA VAL A 306 -30.51 -12.60 11.99
C VAL A 306 -29.52 -12.98 10.89
N LEU A 307 -29.44 -12.17 9.83
CA LEU A 307 -28.46 -12.34 8.77
C LEU A 307 -27.08 -11.93 9.28
N ARG A 308 -26.32 -12.94 9.68
CA ARG A 308 -25.01 -12.82 10.33
C ARG A 308 -24.12 -13.96 9.86
N GLY A 309 -22.85 -13.67 9.60
CA GLY A 309 -21.84 -14.72 9.37
C GLY A 309 -21.56 -15.49 10.66
N ALA A 310 -21.14 -16.75 10.53
CA ALA A 310 -20.79 -17.65 11.64
C ALA A 310 -19.78 -17.04 12.63
N GLU A 311 -18.95 -16.10 12.17
CA GLU A 311 -17.95 -15.41 12.98
C GLU A 311 -18.50 -14.27 13.84
N SER A 312 -19.68 -13.73 13.53
CA SER A 312 -20.22 -12.51 14.17
C SER A 312 -20.65 -12.66 15.63
N GLY A 313 -20.61 -13.89 16.18
CA GLY A 313 -20.83 -14.19 17.60
C GLY A 313 -19.56 -14.56 18.36
N ARG A 314 -18.42 -14.76 17.69
CA ARG A 314 -17.13 -15.03 18.34
C ARG A 314 -16.44 -13.68 18.55
N LYS A 315 -15.93 -13.43 19.76
CA LYS A 315 -14.98 -12.32 19.95
C LYS A 315 -13.86 -12.51 18.91
N PRO A 316 -13.51 -11.48 18.11
CA PRO A 316 -12.43 -11.61 17.14
C PRO A 316 -11.18 -12.10 17.89
N ARG A 317 -10.59 -13.19 17.40
CA ARG A 317 -9.36 -13.72 18.00
C ARG A 317 -8.29 -12.65 17.83
N ARG A 318 -7.60 -12.31 18.93
CA ARG A 318 -6.47 -11.38 18.89
C ARG A 318 -5.43 -11.84 17.87
N THR A 319 -4.86 -10.90 17.15
CA THR A 319 -3.73 -11.14 16.24
C THR A 319 -2.52 -11.48 17.08
N ARG A 320 -1.96 -12.66 16.85
CA ARG A 320 -0.75 -13.11 17.55
C ARG A 320 0.48 -12.65 16.79
N VAL A 321 1.27 -11.76 17.40
CA VAL A 321 2.47 -11.19 16.81
C VAL A 321 3.68 -11.84 17.46
N LEU A 322 4.48 -12.56 16.68
CA LEU A 322 5.76 -13.12 17.12
C LEU A 322 6.88 -12.13 16.80
N ILE A 323 7.60 -11.68 17.83
CA ILE A 323 8.76 -10.81 17.71
C ILE A 323 10.00 -11.59 18.18
N LEU A 324 10.91 -11.88 17.25
CA LEU A 324 12.20 -12.49 17.57
C LEU A 324 13.23 -11.36 17.64
N GLY A 325 13.97 -11.24 18.74
CA GLY A 325 14.73 -10.02 19.05
C GLY A 325 13.89 -8.98 19.78
N VAL A 326 12.95 -9.41 20.63
CA VAL A 326 11.96 -8.54 21.28
C VAL A 326 12.57 -7.54 22.26
N ASN A 327 13.74 -7.84 22.82
CA ASN A 327 14.43 -6.99 23.79
C ASN A 327 15.23 -5.87 23.10
N GLY A 328 15.40 -5.95 21.77
CA GLY A 328 16.07 -4.91 20.99
C GLY A 328 15.29 -3.59 20.94
N PHE A 329 15.91 -2.57 20.34
CA PHE A 329 15.33 -1.23 20.21
C PHE A 329 13.94 -1.24 19.55
N ILE A 330 13.80 -1.85 18.37
CA ILE A 330 12.49 -1.91 17.70
C ILE A 330 11.53 -2.81 18.50
N GLY A 331 11.99 -3.97 18.96
CA GLY A 331 11.15 -4.97 19.62
C GLY A 331 10.45 -4.44 20.87
N ASN A 332 11.18 -3.72 21.73
CA ASN A 332 10.61 -3.24 22.99
C ASN A 332 9.57 -2.11 22.79
N HIS A 333 9.87 -1.16 21.89
CA HIS A 333 8.94 -0.07 21.57
C HIS A 333 7.72 -0.57 20.80
N LEU A 334 7.90 -1.51 19.88
CA LEU A 334 6.80 -2.13 19.16
C LEU A 334 5.88 -2.91 20.10
N SER A 335 6.46 -3.70 21.01
CA SER A 335 5.68 -4.43 22.01
C SER A 335 4.84 -3.48 22.86
N GLU A 336 5.45 -2.38 23.34
CA GLU A 336 4.72 -1.35 24.09
C GLU A 336 3.57 -0.74 23.28
N ARG A 337 3.79 -0.41 22.00
CA ARG A 337 2.76 0.14 21.12
C ARG A 337 1.61 -0.84 20.85
N LEU A 338 1.91 -2.12 20.64
CA LEU A 338 0.91 -3.15 20.36
C LEU A 338 0.07 -3.47 21.60
N LEU A 339 0.68 -3.52 22.79
CA LEU A 339 -0.02 -3.85 24.04
C LEU A 339 -0.97 -2.75 24.52
N ARG A 340 -0.90 -1.54 23.96
CA ARG A 340 -1.90 -0.48 24.16
C ARG A 340 -3.25 -0.81 23.49
N ASP A 341 -3.27 -1.77 22.58
CA ASP A 341 -4.44 -2.17 21.82
C ASP A 341 -4.84 -3.62 22.14
N ASP A 342 -6.08 -3.81 22.56
CA ASP A 342 -6.63 -5.09 22.98
C ASP A 342 -6.78 -6.11 21.83
N ARG A 343 -6.53 -5.70 20.59
CA ARG A 343 -6.53 -6.56 19.39
C ARG A 343 -5.30 -7.46 19.28
N TYR A 344 -4.22 -7.18 20.03
CA TYR A 344 -2.95 -7.87 19.89
C TYR A 344 -2.61 -8.80 21.06
N GLU A 345 -1.90 -9.88 20.73
CA GLU A 345 -1.22 -10.76 21.68
C GLU A 345 0.23 -10.92 21.22
N VAL A 346 1.19 -10.50 22.04
CA VAL A 346 2.60 -10.41 21.66
C VAL A 346 3.38 -11.58 22.26
N TYR A 347 4.08 -12.31 21.41
CA TYR A 347 4.99 -13.38 21.77
C TYR A 347 6.41 -12.94 21.44
N GLY A 348 7.25 -12.83 22.46
CA GLY A 348 8.63 -12.34 22.35
C GLY A 348 9.65 -13.42 22.66
N LEU A 349 10.72 -13.49 21.87
CA LEU A 349 11.92 -14.26 22.18
C LEU A 349 13.16 -13.39 22.03
N ASP A 350 14.05 -13.45 23.00
CA ASP A 350 15.35 -12.76 22.99
C ASP A 350 16.31 -13.40 24.01
N ILE A 351 17.61 -13.14 23.89
CA ILE A 351 18.66 -13.62 24.82
C ILE A 351 18.70 -12.85 26.14
N GLY A 352 17.93 -11.76 26.28
CA GLY A 352 17.79 -11.00 27.52
C GLY A 352 16.43 -10.30 27.63
N SER A 353 16.14 -9.66 28.77
CA SER A 353 14.82 -9.06 29.03
C SER A 353 14.80 -7.69 29.71
N ASP A 354 15.95 -7.05 29.94
CA ASP A 354 16.06 -5.75 30.62
C ASP A 354 15.20 -4.65 30.00
N ALA A 355 15.17 -4.56 28.67
CA ALA A 355 14.39 -3.55 27.96
C ALA A 355 12.90 -3.92 27.83
N ILE A 356 12.46 -5.10 28.27
CA ILE A 356 11.06 -5.56 28.20
C ILE A 356 10.52 -6.04 29.54
N GLU A 357 11.30 -5.96 30.63
CA GLU A 357 10.89 -6.41 31.96
C GLU A 357 9.62 -5.70 32.44
N ARG A 358 9.50 -4.40 32.12
CA ARG A 358 8.29 -3.59 32.40
C ARG A 358 7.00 -4.11 31.75
N LEU A 359 7.12 -4.94 30.70
CA LEU A 359 5.99 -5.49 29.96
C LEU A 359 5.58 -6.88 30.44
N ARG A 360 6.41 -7.56 31.25
CA ARG A 360 6.18 -8.97 31.66
C ARG A 360 4.89 -9.20 32.44
N SER A 361 4.41 -8.20 33.17
CA SER A 361 3.15 -8.30 33.92
C SER A 361 1.91 -8.15 33.04
N HIS A 362 2.06 -7.73 31.78
CA HIS A 362 0.93 -7.52 30.89
C HIS A 362 0.34 -8.88 30.44
N PRO A 363 -0.98 -9.11 30.58
CA PRO A 363 -1.58 -10.42 30.34
C PRO A 363 -1.50 -10.90 28.88
N ASN A 364 -1.33 -9.97 27.94
CA ASN A 364 -1.19 -10.26 26.51
C ASN A 364 0.27 -10.26 26.02
N PHE A 365 1.26 -10.21 26.93
CA PHE A 365 2.69 -10.28 26.60
C PHE A 365 3.29 -11.59 27.11
N HIS A 366 3.85 -12.38 26.21
CA HIS A 366 4.44 -13.68 26.50
C HIS A 366 5.90 -13.66 26.11
N TYR A 367 6.81 -13.71 27.07
CA TYR A 367 8.25 -13.69 26.83
C TYR A 367 8.89 -15.03 27.15
N VAL A 368 9.84 -15.45 26.31
CA VAL A 368 10.73 -16.58 26.56
C VAL A 368 12.17 -16.15 26.26
N GLU A 369 13.08 -16.45 27.19
CA GLU A 369 14.50 -16.28 26.94
C GLU A 369 15.00 -17.37 25.98
N GLY A 370 15.68 -16.98 24.91
CA GLY A 370 16.15 -17.92 23.89
C GLY A 370 17.00 -17.29 22.80
N ASP A 371 17.83 -18.14 22.20
CA ASP A 371 18.69 -17.83 21.05
C ASP A 371 18.14 -18.52 19.79
N ILE A 372 18.06 -17.77 18.68
CA ILE A 372 17.52 -18.25 17.41
C ILE A 372 18.35 -19.36 16.74
N SER A 373 19.65 -19.41 17.03
CA SER A 373 20.56 -20.45 16.55
C SER A 373 20.41 -21.78 17.32
N ILE A 374 19.79 -21.75 18.51
CA ILE A 374 19.68 -22.91 19.41
C ILE A 374 18.23 -23.42 19.51
N HIS A 375 17.26 -22.53 19.76
CA HIS A 375 15.90 -22.88 20.22
C HIS A 375 14.94 -23.17 19.06
N THR A 376 15.37 -24.03 18.14
CA THR A 376 14.69 -24.27 16.86
C THR A 376 13.25 -24.78 16.99
N GLU A 377 13.00 -25.74 17.89
CA GLU A 377 11.66 -26.30 18.12
C GLU A 377 10.67 -25.26 18.62
N TRP A 378 11.10 -24.43 19.57
CA TRP A 378 10.26 -23.38 20.15
C TRP A 378 9.88 -22.34 19.08
N ILE A 379 10.86 -21.94 18.26
CA ILE A 379 10.68 -20.93 17.21
C ILE A 379 9.75 -21.47 16.13
N GLU A 380 9.99 -22.69 15.65
CA GLU A 380 9.14 -23.30 14.62
C GLU A 380 7.69 -23.43 15.12
N TYR A 381 7.51 -23.88 16.36
CA TYR A 381 6.19 -23.96 16.99
C TYR A 381 5.52 -22.60 17.09
N HIS A 382 6.22 -21.55 17.51
CA HIS A 382 5.64 -20.21 17.65
C HIS A 382 5.37 -19.55 16.30
N ILE A 383 6.18 -19.78 15.27
CA ILE A 383 5.86 -19.36 13.90
C ILE A 383 4.57 -20.04 13.46
N LYS A 384 4.41 -21.35 13.67
CA LYS A 384 3.17 -22.06 13.37
C LYS A 384 1.96 -21.53 14.16
N LYS A 385 2.15 -21.14 15.42
CA LYS A 385 1.10 -20.66 16.34
C LYS A 385 0.64 -19.22 16.07
N CYS A 386 1.57 -18.34 15.73
CA CYS A 386 1.32 -16.92 15.56
C CYS A 386 0.81 -16.59 14.15
N ASP A 387 0.37 -15.35 13.95
CA ASP A 387 -0.26 -14.87 12.72
C ASP A 387 0.71 -14.04 11.88
N VAL A 388 1.50 -13.21 12.56
CA VAL A 388 2.51 -12.32 11.97
C VAL A 388 3.85 -12.59 12.67
N VAL A 389 4.93 -12.65 11.89
CA VAL A 389 6.29 -12.86 12.37
C VAL A 389 7.17 -11.67 12.02
N LEU A 390 7.86 -11.13 13.04
CA LEU A 390 8.86 -10.06 12.93
C LEU A 390 10.22 -10.59 13.39
N PRO A 391 11.08 -11.02 12.47
CA PRO A 391 12.44 -11.47 12.79
C PRO A 391 13.38 -10.26 12.89
N LEU A 392 13.49 -9.66 14.09
CA LEU A 392 14.29 -8.46 14.35
C LEU A 392 15.73 -8.75 14.79
N VAL A 393 16.10 -10.02 14.94
CA VAL A 393 17.47 -10.43 15.31
C VAL A 393 18.43 -10.16 14.15
N ALA A 394 19.40 -9.27 14.37
CA ALA A 394 20.48 -8.96 13.44
C ALA A 394 21.63 -8.22 14.13
N ILE A 395 22.82 -8.25 13.55
CA ILE A 395 23.95 -7.38 13.90
C ILE A 395 23.95 -6.19 12.95
N ALA A 396 23.49 -5.03 13.42
CA ALA A 396 23.35 -3.80 12.62
C ALA A 396 24.39 -2.72 12.97
N THR A 397 25.58 -3.12 13.42
CA THR A 397 26.67 -2.22 13.85
C THR A 397 27.81 -2.23 12.83
N PRO A 398 28.13 -1.09 12.16
CA PRO A 398 29.08 -1.07 11.04
C PRO A 398 30.48 -1.63 11.30
N ILE A 399 30.99 -1.50 12.53
CA ILE A 399 32.30 -2.05 12.91
C ILE A 399 32.33 -3.58 12.83
N GLU A 400 31.22 -4.25 13.12
CA GLU A 400 31.13 -5.70 13.13
C GLU A 400 31.12 -6.27 11.71
N TYR A 401 30.72 -5.49 10.71
CA TYR A 401 30.72 -5.92 9.31
C TYR A 401 32.15 -6.15 8.80
N THR A 402 33.12 -5.40 9.31
CA THR A 402 34.54 -5.57 8.96
C THR A 402 35.28 -6.43 9.97
N ARG A 403 34.94 -6.35 11.26
CA ARG A 403 35.59 -7.13 12.33
C ARG A 403 35.18 -8.59 12.33
N ASN A 404 33.88 -8.88 12.18
CA ASN A 404 33.29 -10.21 12.29
C ASN A 404 32.33 -10.53 11.12
N PRO A 405 32.77 -10.41 9.85
CA PRO A 405 31.90 -10.51 8.67
C PRO A 405 31.15 -11.85 8.57
N LEU A 406 31.79 -12.96 8.95
CA LEU A 406 31.16 -14.28 8.90
C LEU A 406 30.04 -14.42 9.93
N ARG A 407 30.23 -13.88 11.14
CA ARG A 407 29.19 -13.87 12.16
C ARG A 407 27.98 -13.04 11.75
N VAL A 408 28.23 -11.89 11.11
CA VAL A 408 27.16 -11.06 10.52
C VAL A 408 26.41 -11.85 9.45
N PHE A 409 27.10 -12.53 8.54
CA PHE A 409 26.47 -13.35 7.52
C PHE A 409 25.64 -14.50 8.11
N GLU A 410 26.21 -15.31 9.01
CA GLU A 410 25.52 -16.45 9.64
C GLU A 410 24.22 -16.02 10.33
N LEU A 411 24.25 -14.93 11.11
CA LEU A 411 23.08 -14.46 11.85
C LEU A 411 22.09 -13.71 10.95
N ASP A 412 22.56 -12.72 10.19
CA ASP A 412 21.69 -11.80 9.46
C ASP A 412 21.15 -12.41 8.18
N PHE A 413 21.83 -13.42 7.63
CA PHE A 413 21.40 -14.16 6.44
C PHE A 413 20.90 -15.56 6.75
N GLU A 414 21.75 -16.46 7.25
CA GLU A 414 21.41 -17.89 7.31
C GLU A 414 20.31 -18.20 8.32
N GLU A 415 20.43 -17.70 9.55
CA GLU A 415 19.40 -17.89 10.57
C GLU A 415 18.09 -17.21 10.17
N ASN A 416 18.15 -15.98 9.64
CA ASN A 416 16.97 -15.28 9.16
C ASN A 416 16.30 -15.96 7.96
N LEU A 417 17.06 -16.55 7.04
CA LEU A 417 16.53 -17.33 5.92
C LEU A 417 15.74 -18.55 6.40
N LYS A 418 16.21 -19.20 7.46
CA LYS A 418 15.51 -20.33 8.09
C LYS A 418 14.16 -19.88 8.66
N LEU A 419 14.10 -18.73 9.32
CA LEU A 419 12.83 -18.15 9.82
C LEU A 419 11.85 -17.85 8.68
N VAL A 420 12.33 -17.25 7.59
CA VAL A 420 11.51 -17.00 6.38
C VAL A 420 10.95 -18.32 5.83
N ARG A 421 11.77 -19.38 5.76
CA ARG A 421 11.34 -20.70 5.28
C ARG A 421 10.27 -21.31 6.19
N TYR A 422 10.32 -21.12 7.50
CA TYR A 422 9.24 -21.54 8.38
C TYR A 422 7.94 -20.76 8.12
N CYS A 423 8.03 -19.45 7.88
CA CYS A 423 6.86 -18.64 7.51
C CYS A 423 6.23 -19.16 6.21
N VAL A 424 7.03 -19.53 5.21
CA VAL A 424 6.54 -20.17 3.98
C VAL A 424 5.87 -21.51 4.27
N LYS A 425 6.55 -22.39 5.02
CA LYS A 425 6.06 -23.73 5.37
C LYS A 425 4.69 -23.71 6.06
N TYR A 426 4.45 -22.72 6.92
CA TYR A 426 3.22 -22.60 7.71
C TYR A 426 2.27 -21.52 7.21
N ASN A 427 2.51 -20.95 6.03
CA ASN A 427 1.73 -19.88 5.41
C ASN A 427 1.47 -18.71 6.38
N LYS A 428 2.54 -18.16 6.94
CA LYS A 428 2.51 -17.08 7.93
C LYS A 428 2.98 -15.78 7.31
N ARG A 429 2.34 -14.68 7.72
CA ARG A 429 2.74 -13.35 7.26
C ARG A 429 4.07 -12.98 7.90
N VAL A 430 5.03 -12.54 7.09
CA VAL A 430 6.33 -12.05 7.57
C VAL A 430 6.47 -10.56 7.30
N ILE A 431 6.76 -9.78 8.35
CA ILE A 431 7.14 -8.38 8.22
C ILE A 431 8.65 -8.34 8.48
N PHE A 432 9.41 -8.29 7.40
CA PHE A 432 10.85 -8.48 7.47
C PHE A 432 11.57 -7.13 7.54
N PRO A 433 12.48 -6.92 8.52
CA PRO A 433 13.31 -5.73 8.56
C PRO A 433 14.37 -5.84 7.46
N SER A 434 14.10 -5.19 6.34
CA SER A 434 15.16 -4.80 5.40
C SER A 434 15.97 -3.65 6.02
N THR A 435 16.79 -2.97 5.24
CA THR A 435 17.63 -1.88 5.75
C THR A 435 17.79 -0.80 4.69
N SER A 436 17.87 0.46 5.11
CA SER A 436 18.26 1.56 4.22
C SER A 436 19.69 1.40 3.67
N GLU A 437 20.52 0.52 4.24
CA GLU A 437 21.83 0.20 3.66
C GLU A 437 21.76 -0.62 2.36
N VAL A 438 20.61 -1.21 2.01
CA VAL A 438 20.44 -1.95 0.75
C VAL A 438 20.64 -1.06 -0.47
N TYR A 439 20.31 0.23 -0.34
CA TYR A 439 20.54 1.24 -1.37
C TYR A 439 22.03 1.52 -1.59
N GLY A 440 22.85 1.27 -0.56
CA GLY A 440 24.28 1.51 -0.58
C GLY A 440 24.61 2.95 -0.98
N MET A 441 25.31 3.11 -2.09
CA MET A 441 25.76 4.37 -2.68
C MET A 441 24.86 4.82 -3.84
N CYS A 442 23.56 4.53 -3.78
CA CYS A 442 22.57 5.06 -4.72
C CYS A 442 22.75 6.58 -4.92
N GLN A 443 22.66 7.03 -6.17
CA GLN A 443 22.88 8.44 -6.55
C GLN A 443 21.57 9.23 -6.63
N ASP A 444 20.43 8.58 -6.46
CA ASP A 444 19.13 9.23 -6.52
C ASP A 444 18.97 10.19 -5.35
N GLN A 445 18.27 11.31 -5.57
CA GLN A 445 17.99 12.28 -4.52
C GLN A 445 17.13 11.68 -3.41
N TYR A 446 16.17 10.85 -3.79
CA TYR A 446 15.30 10.08 -2.89
C TYR A 446 15.51 8.61 -3.20
N PHE A 447 15.79 7.82 -2.17
CA PHE A 447 15.92 6.38 -2.30
C PHE A 447 14.52 5.80 -2.37
N ASP A 448 14.13 5.35 -3.55
CA ASP A 448 12.80 4.83 -3.86
C ASP A 448 12.80 3.30 -3.79
N GLU A 449 11.80 2.74 -3.12
CA GLU A 449 11.66 1.31 -2.86
C GLU A 449 11.59 0.47 -4.13
N ASP A 450 10.96 1.02 -5.17
CA ASP A 450 10.54 0.29 -6.35
C ASP A 450 11.41 0.60 -7.58
N THR A 451 12.10 1.75 -7.59
CA THR A 451 12.83 2.23 -8.78
C THR A 451 14.32 2.48 -8.57
N SER A 452 14.79 2.77 -7.35
CA SER A 452 16.20 3.09 -7.13
C SER A 452 17.11 1.89 -7.32
N ASN A 453 18.20 2.12 -8.05
CA ASN A 453 19.26 1.13 -8.18
C ASN A 453 20.04 0.96 -6.87
N LEU A 454 20.46 -0.28 -6.61
CA LEU A 454 21.18 -0.67 -5.40
C LEU A 454 22.67 -0.79 -5.72
N VAL A 455 23.49 0.11 -5.19
CA VAL A 455 24.91 0.26 -5.59
C VAL A 455 25.82 -0.01 -4.40
N VAL A 456 26.72 -0.99 -4.50
CA VAL A 456 27.72 -1.31 -3.47
C VAL A 456 29.12 -1.26 -4.04
N GLY A 457 30.13 -1.19 -3.16
CA GLY A 457 31.53 -1.19 -3.55
C GLY A 457 32.04 -2.57 -3.98
N PRO A 458 33.32 -2.67 -4.41
CA PRO A 458 33.94 -3.93 -4.77
C PRO A 458 34.00 -4.93 -3.60
N VAL A 459 34.23 -6.21 -3.90
CA VAL A 459 34.31 -7.30 -2.90
C VAL A 459 35.34 -7.03 -1.79
N ASN A 460 36.44 -6.33 -2.09
CA ASN A 460 37.45 -5.97 -1.08
C ASN A 460 36.99 -4.88 -0.08
N LYS A 461 35.75 -4.38 -0.19
CA LYS A 461 35.08 -3.51 0.77
C LYS A 461 34.05 -4.30 1.57
N GLN A 462 34.57 -5.01 2.57
CA GLN A 462 33.79 -5.94 3.40
C GLN A 462 32.59 -5.32 4.11
N ARG A 463 32.55 -3.99 4.35
CA ARG A 463 31.37 -3.36 4.97
C ARG A 463 30.06 -3.67 4.25
N TRP A 464 30.12 -3.94 2.95
CA TRP A 464 28.94 -4.17 2.12
C TRP A 464 28.36 -5.57 2.29
N ILE A 465 29.01 -6.46 3.06
CA ILE A 465 28.48 -7.79 3.35
C ILE A 465 27.11 -7.74 4.00
N TYR A 466 26.89 -6.79 4.92
CA TYR A 466 25.59 -6.56 5.56
C TYR A 466 24.53 -6.14 4.53
N SER A 467 24.81 -5.09 3.75
CA SER A 467 23.92 -4.58 2.71
C SER A 467 23.50 -5.67 1.71
N VAL A 468 24.48 -6.41 1.17
CA VAL A 468 24.23 -7.47 0.18
C VAL A 468 23.50 -8.67 0.79
N SER A 469 23.79 -9.03 2.04
CA SER A 469 23.08 -10.11 2.75
C SER A 469 21.60 -9.78 2.92
N LYS A 470 21.29 -8.57 3.40
CA LYS A 470 19.90 -8.09 3.53
C LYS A 470 19.21 -7.96 2.17
N GLN A 471 19.92 -7.48 1.14
CA GLN A 471 19.40 -7.43 -0.23
C GLN A 471 19.06 -8.81 -0.79
N LEU A 472 19.92 -9.81 -0.56
CA LEU A 472 19.66 -11.16 -1.05
C LEU A 472 18.46 -11.79 -0.32
N LEU A 473 18.31 -11.54 0.98
CA LEU A 473 17.10 -11.93 1.72
C LEU A 473 15.83 -11.27 1.18
N ASP A 474 15.86 -9.96 0.91
CA ASP A 474 14.73 -9.24 0.29
C ASP A 474 14.30 -9.93 -1.02
N ARG A 475 15.27 -10.30 -1.86
CA ARG A 475 15.03 -11.00 -3.14
C ARG A 475 14.50 -12.42 -2.96
N VAL A 476 14.98 -13.15 -1.96
CA VAL A 476 14.48 -14.50 -1.65
C VAL A 476 13.05 -14.43 -1.12
N ILE A 477 12.75 -13.49 -0.23
CA ILE A 477 11.39 -13.24 0.27
C ILE A 477 10.47 -12.86 -0.89
N TRP A 478 10.92 -11.97 -1.79
CA TRP A 478 10.17 -11.59 -3.00
C TRP A 478 9.84 -12.80 -3.87
N ALA A 479 10.81 -13.69 -4.10
CA ALA A 479 10.62 -14.93 -4.87
C ALA A 479 9.64 -15.89 -4.19
N TYR A 480 9.64 -15.98 -2.85
CA TYR A 480 8.61 -16.71 -2.11
C TYR A 480 7.24 -16.03 -2.18
N GLY A 481 7.20 -14.70 -2.24
CA GLY A 481 5.99 -13.92 -2.45
C GLY A 481 5.29 -14.25 -3.76
N ALA A 482 6.06 -14.39 -4.84
CA ALA A 482 5.55 -14.88 -6.14
C ALA A 482 4.96 -16.30 -6.06
N LYS A 483 5.27 -17.07 -5.01
CA LYS A 483 4.71 -18.40 -4.70
C LYS A 483 3.63 -18.37 -3.61
N GLY A 484 3.17 -17.19 -3.20
CA GLY A 484 2.06 -17.01 -2.26
C GLY A 484 2.44 -16.68 -0.81
N LEU A 485 3.71 -16.40 -0.50
CA LEU A 485 4.07 -15.88 0.82
C LEU A 485 3.51 -14.46 0.99
N ASN A 486 2.72 -14.23 2.04
CA ASN A 486 2.34 -12.87 2.44
C ASN A 486 3.51 -12.22 3.18
N PHE A 487 4.08 -11.16 2.59
CA PHE A 487 5.20 -10.45 3.19
C PHE A 487 5.05 -8.93 3.07
N THR A 488 5.75 -8.22 3.95
CA THR A 488 6.06 -6.80 3.78
C THR A 488 7.52 -6.59 4.16
N LEU A 489 8.29 -5.88 3.33
CA LEU A 489 9.64 -5.47 3.67
C LEU A 489 9.59 -4.03 4.17
N PHE A 490 10.19 -3.74 5.33
CA PHE A 490 10.32 -2.36 5.80
C PHE A 490 11.78 -1.95 5.94
N ARG A 491 12.10 -0.71 5.58
CA ARG A 491 13.46 -0.16 5.57
C ARG A 491 13.53 1.03 6.51
N PRO A 492 14.07 0.86 7.73
CA PRO A 492 14.24 1.97 8.66
C PRO A 492 15.40 2.89 8.24
N PHE A 493 15.16 4.20 8.32
CA PHE A 493 16.17 5.25 8.06
C PHE A 493 16.57 5.91 9.38
N ASN A 494 17.71 5.45 9.92
CA ASN A 494 18.37 5.97 11.12
C ASN A 494 17.39 6.30 12.25
N TRP A 495 16.56 5.34 12.63
CA TRP A 495 15.66 5.50 13.76
C TRP A 495 16.49 5.71 15.04
N MET A 496 16.08 6.67 15.85
CA MET A 496 16.73 7.02 17.11
C MET A 496 15.70 7.41 18.16
N GLY A 497 16.09 7.28 19.43
CA GLY A 497 15.20 7.43 20.56
C GLY A 497 15.75 6.73 21.81
N PRO A 498 15.01 6.79 22.93
CA PRO A 498 15.32 6.05 24.14
C PRO A 498 15.58 4.56 23.87
N ARG A 499 16.56 3.94 24.54
CA ARG A 499 16.91 2.51 24.40
C ARG A 499 17.44 2.07 23.02
N LEU A 500 18.03 3.00 22.24
CA LEU A 500 18.60 2.68 20.91
C LEU A 500 19.67 1.59 20.96
N ASP A 501 20.60 1.74 21.89
CA ASP A 501 21.79 0.94 22.18
C ASP A 501 22.03 0.99 23.69
N ARG A 502 23.09 0.33 24.20
CA ARG A 502 23.58 0.51 25.57
C ARG A 502 24.88 1.32 25.59
N LEU A 503 25.12 2.13 26.61
CA LEU A 503 26.39 2.86 26.75
C LEU A 503 27.60 1.92 26.81
N ASP A 504 27.47 0.76 27.46
CA ASP A 504 28.52 -0.28 27.48
C ASP A 504 28.90 -0.80 26.08
N SER A 505 27.91 -1.00 25.20
CA SER A 505 28.18 -1.41 23.81
C SER A 505 28.91 -0.33 23.01
N ALA A 506 28.63 0.94 23.31
CA ALA A 506 29.30 2.08 22.71
C ALA A 506 30.77 2.21 23.14
N ARG A 507 31.14 1.79 24.36
CA ARG A 507 32.55 1.76 24.83
C ARG A 507 33.46 0.88 23.96
N ILE A 508 32.90 -0.15 23.34
CA ILE A 508 33.61 -1.09 22.44
C ILE A 508 33.44 -0.68 20.95
N GLY A 509 32.78 0.46 20.69
CA GLY A 509 32.51 0.99 19.35
C GLY A 509 31.36 0.28 18.62
N SER A 510 30.57 -0.53 19.32
CA SER A 510 29.48 -1.36 18.77
C SER A 510 28.12 -0.68 18.96
N SER A 511 28.02 0.61 18.65
CA SER A 511 26.76 1.37 18.70
C SER A 511 26.55 2.22 17.46
N ARG A 512 25.33 2.72 17.29
CA ARG A 512 24.99 3.70 16.24
C ARG A 512 25.51 5.09 16.60
N ALA A 513 25.54 5.98 15.59
CA ALA A 513 26.21 7.28 15.68
C ALA A 513 25.78 8.10 16.90
N ILE A 514 24.47 8.33 17.10
CA ILE A 514 23.99 9.20 18.21
C ILE A 514 24.37 8.65 19.59
N THR A 515 24.25 7.35 19.84
CA THR A 515 24.65 6.77 21.14
C THR A 515 26.15 6.87 21.37
N GLN A 516 26.98 6.71 20.31
CA GLN A 516 28.41 6.92 20.42
C GLN A 516 28.76 8.39 20.75
N LEU A 517 28.03 9.34 20.16
CA LEU A 517 28.21 10.76 20.45
C LEU A 517 27.82 11.10 21.90
N ILE A 518 26.70 10.55 22.39
CA ILE A 518 26.26 10.72 23.77
C ILE A 518 27.30 10.13 24.75
N LEU A 519 27.83 8.94 24.47
CA LEU A 519 28.89 8.34 25.28
C LEU A 519 30.10 9.28 25.38
N ASN A 520 30.52 9.89 24.27
CA ASN A 520 31.67 10.80 24.27
C ASN A 520 31.44 11.99 25.21
N LEU A 521 30.22 12.53 25.25
CA LEU A 521 29.84 13.62 26.15
C LEU A 521 29.80 13.17 27.61
N VAL A 522 29.28 11.97 27.89
CA VAL A 522 29.22 11.38 29.23
C VAL A 522 30.61 11.09 29.79
N GLU A 523 31.51 10.55 28.99
CA GLU A 523 32.88 10.16 29.41
C GLU A 523 33.90 11.30 29.28
N GLY A 524 33.53 12.42 28.64
CA GLY A 524 34.45 13.52 28.39
C GLY A 524 35.53 13.19 27.34
N THR A 525 35.23 12.31 26.39
CA THR A 525 36.10 12.00 25.25
C THR A 525 35.71 12.83 24.03
N PRO A 526 36.64 13.11 23.10
CA PRO A 526 36.33 13.95 21.95
C PRO A 526 35.31 13.28 21.02
N ILE A 527 34.40 14.08 20.44
CA ILE A 527 33.53 13.61 19.36
C ILE A 527 34.38 13.48 18.09
N ARG A 528 34.43 12.25 17.55
CA ARG A 528 35.17 11.93 16.33
C ARG A 528 34.28 12.09 15.10
N LEU A 529 34.66 13.00 14.21
CA LEU A 529 34.00 13.25 12.93
C LEU A 529 34.78 12.51 11.83
N PHE A 530 34.23 11.39 11.37
CA PHE A 530 34.89 10.59 10.34
C PHE A 530 34.83 11.29 8.98
N ASP A 531 36.00 11.47 8.37
CA ASP A 531 36.19 12.17 7.10
C ASP A 531 35.53 13.56 7.08
N GLY A 532 35.59 14.28 8.22
CA GLY A 532 35.05 15.63 8.39
C GLY A 532 33.57 15.69 8.82
N GLY A 533 32.84 14.56 8.80
CA GLY A 533 31.48 14.49 9.33
C GLY A 533 30.40 15.16 8.47
N GLU A 534 30.70 15.47 7.20
CA GLU A 534 29.82 16.17 6.26
C GLU A 534 28.78 15.25 5.59
N GLN A 535 28.95 13.93 5.71
CA GLN A 535 27.99 12.95 5.22
C GLN A 535 26.63 13.11 5.92
N LYS A 536 25.55 13.13 5.12
CA LYS A 536 24.20 13.44 5.58
C LYS A 536 23.34 12.20 5.74
N ARG A 537 22.49 12.22 6.75
CA ARG A 537 21.53 11.16 7.07
C ARG A 537 20.19 11.80 7.42
N CYS A 538 19.09 11.14 7.04
CA CYS A 538 17.77 11.43 7.58
C CYS A 538 17.56 10.64 8.87
N PHE A 539 17.25 11.33 9.97
CA PHE A 539 17.01 10.75 11.29
C PHE A 539 15.51 10.71 11.60
N THR A 540 15.06 9.64 12.23
CA THR A 540 13.62 9.43 12.47
C THR A 540 13.39 9.13 13.93
N ASP A 541 12.41 9.78 14.55
CA ASP A 541 12.00 9.44 15.91
C ASP A 541 11.42 8.01 15.93
N ILE A 542 11.74 7.27 16.98
CA ILE A 542 11.25 5.90 17.14
C ILE A 542 9.72 5.84 17.23
N ALA A 543 9.04 6.84 17.79
CA ALA A 543 7.59 6.88 17.85
C ALA A 543 6.97 6.92 16.46
N ASP A 544 7.50 7.77 15.57
CA ASP A 544 7.09 7.84 14.16
C ASP A 544 7.34 6.49 13.45
N GLY A 545 8.53 5.91 13.65
CA GLY A 545 8.90 4.63 13.05
C GLY A 545 8.03 3.46 13.51
N ILE A 546 7.73 3.39 14.80
CA ILE A 546 6.90 2.34 15.41
C ILE A 546 5.42 2.49 15.04
N GLU A 547 4.92 3.72 14.88
CA GLU A 547 3.56 3.94 14.39
C GLU A 547 3.42 3.46 12.94
N ALA A 548 4.38 3.73 12.05
CA ALA A 548 4.38 3.14 10.72
C ALA A 548 4.41 1.61 10.76
N LEU A 549 5.26 1.02 11.61
CA LEU A 549 5.37 -0.43 11.73
C LEU A 549 4.09 -1.08 12.30
N ALA A 550 3.42 -0.40 13.24
CA ALA A 550 2.12 -0.84 13.75
C ALA A 550 1.05 -0.84 12.65
N ARG A 551 1.03 0.17 11.77
CA ARG A 551 0.12 0.20 10.61
C ARG A 551 0.44 -0.88 9.57
N ILE A 552 1.72 -1.23 9.39
CA ILE A 552 2.10 -2.40 8.59
C ILE A 552 1.54 -3.68 9.22
N ILE A 553 1.53 -3.80 10.55
CA ILE A 553 0.92 -4.95 11.23
C ILE A 553 -0.60 -4.96 11.05
N ASP A 554 -1.27 -3.81 11.19
CA ASP A 554 -2.72 -3.66 10.96
C ASP A 554 -3.11 -4.12 9.53
N ASN A 555 -2.32 -3.73 8.52
CA ASN A 555 -2.46 -4.14 7.12
C ASN A 555 -3.88 -3.96 6.57
N ASP A 556 -4.44 -2.77 6.78
CA ASP A 556 -5.80 -2.46 6.33
C ASP A 556 -5.98 -2.76 4.84
N ASN A 557 -7.03 -3.51 4.52
CA ASN A 557 -7.36 -3.97 3.17
C ASN A 557 -6.23 -4.73 2.46
N ASP A 558 -5.36 -5.41 3.21
CA ASP A 558 -4.21 -6.16 2.68
C ASP A 558 -3.22 -5.29 1.88
N ALA A 559 -3.23 -3.98 2.11
CA ALA A 559 -2.49 -3.02 1.29
C ALA A 559 -0.97 -3.22 1.32
N CYS A 560 -0.42 -3.76 2.41
CA CYS A 560 1.02 -3.94 2.57
C CYS A 560 1.54 -5.28 2.01
N ASN A 561 0.67 -6.16 1.51
CA ASN A 561 1.10 -7.45 0.99
C ASN A 561 1.93 -7.28 -0.29
N GLY A 562 3.13 -7.86 -0.30
CA GLY A 562 4.07 -7.76 -1.42
C GLY A 562 4.71 -6.39 -1.58
N GLN A 563 4.62 -5.51 -0.56
CA GLN A 563 5.15 -4.15 -0.64
C GLN A 563 6.51 -4.02 0.05
N ILE A 564 7.27 -3.03 -0.40
CA ILE A 564 8.50 -2.55 0.23
C ILE A 564 8.24 -1.11 0.69
N ILE A 565 8.54 -0.82 1.96
CA ILE A 565 8.17 0.46 2.59
C ILE A 565 9.37 1.04 3.32
N ASN A 566 9.86 2.19 2.86
CA ASN A 566 10.79 3.02 3.59
C ASN A 566 10.04 3.72 4.73
N ILE A 567 10.67 3.74 5.90
CA ILE A 567 10.16 4.46 7.06
C ILE A 567 11.27 5.38 7.54
N GLY A 568 11.11 6.66 7.25
CA GLY A 568 12.00 7.69 7.74
C GLY A 568 11.43 9.09 7.65
N ASN A 569 12.12 10.06 8.26
CA ASN A 569 11.78 11.47 8.13
C ASN A 569 12.74 12.19 7.15
N PRO A 570 12.33 12.44 5.89
CA PRO A 570 13.17 13.12 4.91
C PRO A 570 13.47 14.59 5.26
N GLU A 571 12.68 15.22 6.14
CA GLU A 571 12.89 16.60 6.58
C GLU A 571 13.97 16.71 7.66
N ASN A 572 14.19 15.64 8.44
CA ASN A 572 15.23 15.56 9.46
C ASN A 572 16.60 15.16 8.86
N GLU A 573 17.00 15.79 7.74
CA GLU A 573 18.30 15.56 7.11
C GLU A 573 19.39 16.41 7.77
N ALA A 574 20.42 15.77 8.31
CA ALA A 574 21.55 16.45 8.93
C ALA A 574 22.87 15.70 8.68
N SER A 575 23.98 16.44 8.68
CA SER A 575 25.32 15.85 8.72
C SER A 575 25.64 15.31 10.12
N ILE A 576 26.65 14.44 10.22
CA ILE A 576 27.12 13.96 11.52
C ILE A 576 27.66 15.10 12.37
N ARG A 577 28.28 16.11 11.74
CA ARG A 577 28.70 17.36 12.40
C ARG A 577 27.50 18.10 13.00
N GLN A 578 26.46 18.35 12.20
CA GLN A 578 25.25 19.04 12.65
C GLN A 578 24.54 18.29 13.79
N LEU A 579 24.47 16.95 13.70
CA LEU A 579 23.97 16.11 14.79
C LEU A 579 24.78 16.31 16.07
N GLY A 580 26.11 16.31 15.98
CA GLY A 580 27.00 16.49 17.13
C GLY A 580 26.90 17.88 17.75
N GLU A 581 26.76 18.92 16.93
CA GLU A 581 26.59 20.31 17.38
C GLU A 581 25.26 20.50 18.12
N GLU A 582 24.16 19.98 17.57
CA GLU A 582 22.85 20.05 18.20
C GLU A 582 22.80 19.24 19.50
N LEU A 583 23.39 18.04 19.50
CA LEU A 583 23.52 17.22 20.70
C LEU A 583 24.32 17.94 21.80
N LEU A 584 25.44 18.56 21.44
CA LEU A 584 26.27 19.34 22.38
C LEU A 584 25.49 20.52 22.94
N ARG A 585 24.76 21.27 22.10
CA ARG A 585 23.92 22.40 22.52
C ARG A 585 22.91 21.97 23.58
N GLN A 586 22.23 20.84 23.35
CA GLN A 586 21.25 20.31 24.31
C GLN A 586 21.90 19.72 25.56
N PHE A 587 23.06 19.08 25.43
CA PHE A 587 23.84 18.57 26.56
C PHE A 587 24.30 19.68 27.51
N GLU A 588 24.84 20.78 26.98
CA GLU A 588 25.26 21.92 27.79
C GLU A 588 24.08 22.62 28.49
N ALA A 589 22.88 22.56 27.91
CA ALA A 589 21.65 23.07 28.53
C ALA A 589 20.97 22.08 29.49
N HIS A 590 21.45 20.83 29.58
CA HIS A 590 20.75 19.76 30.30
C HIS A 590 20.85 19.91 31.82
N PRO A 591 19.78 19.65 32.61
CA PRO A 591 19.83 19.76 34.07
C PRO A 591 20.88 18.87 34.76
N LEU A 592 21.19 17.71 34.15
CA LEU A 592 22.21 16.79 34.66
C LEU A 592 23.65 17.14 34.23
N ARG A 593 23.86 18.19 33.43
CA ARG A 593 25.15 18.55 32.81
C ARG A 593 26.31 18.64 33.80
N ALA A 594 26.06 19.16 35.00
CA ALA A 594 27.09 19.34 36.03
C ALA A 594 27.71 18.03 36.56
N ASN A 595 27.10 16.88 36.27
CA ASN A 595 27.58 15.57 36.71
C ASN A 595 28.60 14.94 35.75
N PHE A 596 28.85 15.55 34.60
CA PHE A 596 29.70 15.01 33.54
C PHE A 596 30.92 15.90 33.26
N PRO A 597 32.03 15.37 32.72
CA PRO A 597 33.23 16.14 32.41
C PRO A 597 33.00 17.30 31.42
N PRO A 598 33.98 18.22 31.26
CA PRO A 598 33.94 19.24 30.21
C PRO A 598 34.02 18.60 28.81
N PHE A 599 33.43 19.27 27.81
CA PHE A 599 33.49 18.81 26.42
C PHE A 599 34.94 18.81 25.89
N ALA A 600 35.39 17.66 25.40
CA ALA A 600 36.77 17.47 24.90
C ALA A 600 36.99 17.92 23.43
N GLY A 601 35.99 18.55 22.81
CA GLY A 601 36.08 19.08 21.46
C GLY A 601 35.70 18.09 20.36
N PHE A 602 35.47 18.64 19.16
CA PHE A 602 35.36 17.85 17.92
C PHE A 602 36.76 17.53 17.38
N ARG A 603 36.94 16.32 16.84
CA ARG A 603 38.17 15.90 16.16
C ARG A 603 37.85 15.21 14.85
N ASP A 604 38.43 15.69 13.77
CA ASP A 604 38.34 15.01 12.49
C ASP A 604 39.26 13.78 12.49
N VAL A 605 38.74 12.66 12.00
CA VAL A 605 39.46 11.37 11.98
C VAL A 605 39.28 10.71 10.62
N GLU A 606 40.35 10.13 10.08
CA GLU A 606 40.23 9.32 8.87
C GLU A 606 39.44 8.04 9.15
N SER A 607 38.39 7.77 8.34
CA SER A 607 37.53 6.60 8.53
C SER A 607 38.30 5.26 8.52
N LYS A 608 39.36 5.17 7.70
CA LYS A 608 40.25 3.99 7.64
C LYS A 608 40.96 3.69 8.96
N ALA A 609 41.31 4.72 9.74
CA ALA A 609 42.02 4.54 11.00
C ALA A 609 41.13 3.90 12.09
N PHE A 610 39.80 3.99 11.93
CA PHE A 610 38.84 3.45 12.89
C PHE A 610 38.15 2.17 12.40
N TYR A 611 37.61 2.17 11.18
CA TYR A 611 36.86 1.04 10.63
C TYR A 611 37.72 0.03 9.86
N GLY A 612 38.99 0.36 9.58
CA GLY A 612 39.92 -0.47 8.82
C GLY A 612 39.85 -0.29 7.30
N THR A 613 40.70 -1.02 6.57
CA THR A 613 40.90 -0.89 5.12
C THR A 613 39.67 -1.24 4.26
N GLY A 614 38.74 -2.02 4.81
CA GLY A 614 37.51 -2.48 4.16
C GLY A 614 36.31 -1.51 4.22
N TYR A 615 36.45 -0.34 4.86
CA TYR A 615 35.36 0.64 5.00
C TYR A 615 35.12 1.48 3.73
N GLN A 616 33.84 1.54 3.35
CA GLN A 616 33.12 2.43 2.43
C GLN A 616 32.31 3.49 3.21
N ASP A 617 31.91 4.66 2.70
CA ASP A 617 30.73 5.37 3.26
C ASP A 617 29.80 5.93 2.18
N VAL A 618 28.60 6.33 2.60
CA VAL A 618 27.53 6.91 1.79
C VAL A 618 27.48 8.41 2.04
N ALA A 619 27.46 9.22 0.97
CA ALA A 619 27.42 10.68 1.07
C ALA A 619 26.08 11.20 1.62
N HIS A 620 24.95 10.74 1.06
CA HIS A 620 23.61 11.12 1.47
C HIS A 620 22.69 9.90 1.58
N ARG A 621 21.67 9.98 2.42
CA ARG A 621 20.66 8.92 2.55
C ARG A 621 19.32 9.54 2.92
N LYS A 622 18.50 9.78 1.91
CA LYS A 622 17.18 10.39 2.03
C LYS A 622 16.10 9.43 1.49
N PRO A 623 15.11 9.01 2.29
CA PRO A 623 14.07 8.10 1.83
C PRO A 623 13.05 8.80 0.94
N SER A 624 12.60 8.15 -0.13
CA SER A 624 11.22 8.34 -0.59
C SER A 624 10.29 7.75 0.47
N ILE A 625 9.20 8.44 0.80
CA ILE A 625 8.16 7.94 1.73
C ILE A 625 6.80 7.82 1.05
N GLU A 626 6.75 7.86 -0.29
CA GLU A 626 5.51 7.79 -1.06
C GLU A 626 4.75 6.48 -0.82
N ASN A 627 5.46 5.36 -0.70
CA ASN A 627 4.83 4.08 -0.35
C ASN A 627 4.25 4.11 1.07
N ALA A 628 4.94 4.70 2.05
CA ALA A 628 4.40 4.84 3.40
C ALA A 628 3.14 5.71 3.44
N LYS A 629 3.13 6.84 2.70
CA LYS A 629 1.94 7.69 2.55
C LYS A 629 0.78 6.94 1.89
N ARG A 630 1.06 6.31 0.75
CA ARG A 630 0.05 5.60 -0.07
C ARG A 630 -0.55 4.39 0.63
N LEU A 631 0.27 3.61 1.33
CA LEU A 631 -0.12 2.32 1.89
C LEU A 631 -0.59 2.42 3.34
N LEU A 632 0.00 3.33 4.12
CA LEU A 632 -0.23 3.43 5.57
C LEU A 632 -0.96 4.70 5.97
N ASN A 633 -1.18 5.64 5.04
CA ASN A 633 -1.63 7.00 5.35
C ASN A 633 -0.77 7.65 6.45
N TRP A 634 0.53 7.40 6.41
CA TRP A 634 1.50 7.79 7.43
C TRP A 634 2.44 8.88 6.92
N GLU A 635 2.73 9.84 7.78
CA GLU A 635 3.77 10.85 7.61
C GLU A 635 4.49 11.03 8.95
N PRO A 636 5.81 11.25 8.95
CA PRO A 636 6.55 11.51 10.18
C PRO A 636 6.23 12.91 10.70
N THR A 637 6.16 13.05 12.02
CA THR A 637 5.67 14.27 12.68
C THR A 637 6.68 14.88 13.65
N VAL A 638 7.66 14.12 14.12
CA VAL A 638 8.58 14.55 15.15
C VAL A 638 9.83 15.21 14.55
N GLU A 639 10.14 16.41 15.03
CA GLU A 639 11.34 17.14 14.62
C GLU A 639 12.62 16.51 15.21
N MET A 640 13.73 16.65 14.47
CA MET A 640 15.02 16.09 14.88
C MET A 640 15.49 16.58 16.26
N SER A 641 15.26 17.86 16.58
CA SER A 641 15.68 18.48 17.84
C SER A 641 15.00 17.83 19.05
N GLU A 642 13.70 17.56 18.95
CA GLU A 642 12.93 16.86 20.00
C GLU A 642 13.45 15.43 20.18
N THR A 643 13.68 14.73 19.08
CA THR A 643 14.21 13.36 19.10
C THR A 643 15.56 13.30 19.81
N ILE A 644 16.46 14.24 19.51
CA ILE A 644 17.79 14.36 20.13
C ILE A 644 17.65 14.56 21.64
N GLY A 645 16.78 15.48 22.07
CA GLY A 645 16.57 15.78 23.49
C GLY A 645 16.05 14.59 24.28
N ASN A 646 15.04 13.91 23.76
CA ASN A 646 14.46 12.72 24.39
C ASN A 646 15.48 11.58 24.48
N THR A 647 16.28 11.38 23.42
CA THR A 647 17.33 10.37 23.40
C THR A 647 18.43 10.69 24.42
N LEU A 648 18.87 11.94 24.46
CA LEU A 648 19.92 12.42 25.36
C LEU A 648 19.48 12.29 26.83
N ASP A 649 18.30 12.81 27.20
CA ASP A 649 17.80 12.75 28.59
C ASP A 649 17.76 11.30 29.10
N PHE A 650 17.26 10.37 28.27
CA PHE A 650 17.23 8.95 28.61
C PHE A 650 18.61 8.40 28.97
N PHE A 651 19.61 8.60 28.11
CA PHE A 651 20.95 8.07 28.33
C PHE A 651 21.71 8.77 29.46
N LEU A 652 21.49 10.07 29.69
CA LEU A 652 22.10 10.76 30.83
C LEU A 652 21.54 10.26 32.17
N ARG A 653 20.25 9.94 32.23
CA ARG A 653 19.65 9.31 33.42
C ARG A 653 20.18 7.90 33.65
N GLU A 654 20.34 7.12 32.59
CA GLU A 654 20.94 5.79 32.65
C GLU A 654 22.39 5.86 33.18
N ALA A 655 23.21 6.77 32.65
CA ALA A 655 24.56 7.01 33.13
C ALA A 655 24.60 7.40 34.62
N MET A 656 23.63 8.19 35.10
CA MET A 656 23.54 8.55 36.51
C MET A 656 23.25 7.34 37.41
N LEU A 657 22.43 6.39 36.95
CA LEU A 657 22.18 5.14 37.67
C LEU A 657 23.47 4.29 37.75
N GLU A 658 24.23 4.17 36.64
CA GLU A 658 25.53 3.48 36.64
C GLU A 658 26.55 4.11 37.61
N ILE A 659 26.56 5.44 37.72
CA ILE A 659 27.43 6.17 38.64
C ILE A 659 27.01 5.93 40.10
N ALA A 660 25.71 5.84 40.36
CA ALA A 660 25.18 5.58 41.69
C ALA A 660 25.48 4.14 42.17
N ASP A 661 25.38 3.14 41.29
CA ASP A 661 25.66 1.73 41.63
C ASP A 661 27.16 1.44 41.85
N LYS A 662 28.06 2.34 41.40
CA LYS A 662 29.52 2.24 41.59
C LYS A 662 30.03 2.95 42.85
N LYS A 663 29.19 3.70 43.56
CA LYS A 663 29.50 4.35 44.84
C LYS A 663 28.97 3.52 46.00
#